data_AF-A0A9E6D359-F1
#
_entry.id   AF-A0A9E6D359-F1
#
_cell.length_a   1.000
_cell.length_b   1.000
_cell.length_c   1.000
_cell.angle_alpha   90.00
_cell.angle_beta   90.00
_cell.angle_gamma   90.00
#
_symmetry.space_group_name_H-M   'P 1'
#
loop_
_entity.id
_entity.type
_entity.pdbx_description
1 polymer ?
#
loop_
_entity_poly.entity_id
_entity_poly.type
_entity_poly.pdbx_seq_one_letter_code
_entity_poly.pdbx_strand_id
1 'polypeptide(L)'
;MKLIVERMIENNKHIVSRVSWETSFNDKDLAFSFQSEISRWGKLKMADELTRVFDEFCPSEQVWKIDSLELDLGQIDYADLHGSLSRKFSKELSKQLKELLFYAGNRKDKIEIVDKTTSKLSLLQSYLSKGYMPWWYKSESGNIHQILQALLKSNRFETINVLRVVGKSQGIRRRMAWQFKDDSLTKIVAGLEPNNHQQIIEFKDKFVGIQDREKIIQTNVSDFSREAWFWVLSHLLVERGSLFNKVTFMKSMLTQMASRYNFKYEELIALIERTIKTLTINSQVQSDFISTLIILSDESLSERKKVAKETPMNYWNLLENYLRCKNDKTNKLSSTDVNDLISSLSRENKSQFVKWLLNIKKHSSMWSALLLTINETTYAAIFYSVAPTHSDTLLSAINLMTKLVKSNQFSTTKNDLWSLSLDYLIDHKNNRIDSKSYVRHLIDVLAEKEKSSKLNLLVQFTQLKIWPSERSKSNIELYEGMISLYKEDLGNTNLNILSKRVNELLNKLNQYALNDGKLANQNDEILVRWIQTNPKEVFEAMLKYEHKERLQEFLNSHLKNEQAQLVIEKLNNTQASILIRIQRVLKELRSNDALAQVVQIIEGKLMMIGLQIMLISPRFSELEFIKEVLAQSSRMMSKKQLELFNEVINELFEHNRITVSQYPETAVADFKNKFRILNDQDVLIRTHVLISKYGSERIEIGGFLLNNFKDEVFITARVSDDDDLKLILNYLLQKGSLLKSSL
;
A
#
# COMPACT_ATOMS: atom_id res chain seq x y z
N MET A 1 -15.74 34.82 -18.93
CA MET A 1 -14.96 35.71 -18.04
C MET A 1 -14.04 34.81 -17.23
N LYS A 2 -12.71 34.98 -17.29
CA LYS A 2 -11.77 34.10 -16.56
C LYS A 2 -11.68 34.58 -15.11
N LEU A 3 -12.28 33.84 -14.20
CA LEU A 3 -12.38 34.20 -12.79
C LEU A 3 -11.27 33.47 -12.02
N ILE A 4 -10.12 34.12 -11.90
CA ILE A 4 -8.99 33.57 -11.17
C ILE A 4 -9.22 33.82 -9.68
N VAL A 5 -9.83 32.84 -9.00
CA VAL A 5 -9.86 32.80 -7.52
C VAL A 5 -8.66 31.98 -7.05
N GLU A 6 -7.49 32.60 -6.98
CA GLU A 6 -6.31 31.96 -6.39
C GLU A 6 -6.53 31.78 -4.88
N ARG A 7 -6.82 30.53 -4.48
CA ARG A 7 -6.92 30.16 -3.07
C ARG A 7 -6.19 28.86 -2.83
N MET A 8 -5.28 28.88 -1.85
CA MET A 8 -4.71 27.67 -1.26
C MET A 8 -5.77 27.08 -0.31
N ILE A 9 -6.10 25.80 -0.49
CA ILE A 9 -7.02 25.09 0.39
C ILE A 9 -6.19 24.13 1.23
N GLU A 10 -6.18 24.38 2.53
CA GLU A 10 -5.49 23.55 3.51
C GLU A 10 -6.52 23.05 4.53
N ASN A 11 -6.59 21.73 4.70
CA ASN A 11 -7.30 21.08 5.80
C ASN A 11 -6.38 19.99 6.39
N ASN A 12 -6.74 19.33 7.50
CA ASN A 12 -5.84 18.42 8.22
C ASN A 12 -5.25 17.29 7.36
N LYS A 13 -5.97 16.81 6.33
CA LYS A 13 -5.52 15.72 5.44
C LYS A 13 -5.09 16.14 4.03
N HIS A 14 -5.75 17.13 3.43
CA HIS A 14 -5.53 17.50 2.01
C HIS A 14 -4.92 18.90 1.83
N ILE A 15 -4.15 19.08 0.75
CA ILE A 15 -3.56 20.38 0.36
C ILE A 15 -3.79 20.60 -1.13
N VAL A 16 -4.35 21.76 -1.49
CA VAL A 16 -4.49 22.20 -2.88
C VAL A 16 -3.79 23.55 -3.01
N SER A 17 -2.77 23.63 -3.87
CA SER A 17 -1.96 24.84 -4.06
C SER A 17 -2.75 25.97 -4.71
N ARG A 18 -3.52 25.65 -5.75
CA ARG A 18 -4.27 26.60 -6.57
C ARG A 18 -5.55 25.98 -7.09
N VAL A 19 -6.61 26.77 -7.08
CA VAL A 19 -7.86 26.50 -7.79
C VAL A 19 -8.12 27.65 -8.76
N SER A 20 -8.71 27.37 -9.92
CA SER A 20 -9.10 28.39 -10.90
C SER A 20 -10.44 28.06 -11.53
N TRP A 21 -11.23 29.09 -11.81
CA TRP A 21 -12.52 28.94 -12.50
C TRP A 21 -12.45 29.53 -13.90
N GLU A 22 -12.87 28.75 -14.88
CA GLU A 22 -13.14 29.22 -16.23
C GLU A 22 -14.63 29.10 -16.50
N THR A 23 -15.33 30.24 -16.58
CA THR A 23 -16.79 30.27 -16.75
C THR A 23 -17.20 31.20 -17.90
N SER A 24 -18.19 30.77 -18.65
CA SER A 24 -18.94 31.59 -19.60
C SER A 24 -20.35 31.83 -19.05
N PHE A 25 -20.89 33.01 -19.32
CA PHE A 25 -22.21 33.40 -18.82
C PHE A 25 -22.89 34.28 -19.87
N ASN A 26 -24.19 34.04 -20.09
CA ASN A 26 -24.92 34.57 -21.24
C ASN A 26 -25.51 35.97 -20.99
N ASP A 27 -25.66 36.37 -19.73
CA ASP A 27 -26.27 37.63 -19.32
C ASP A 27 -25.23 38.57 -18.70
N LYS A 28 -24.99 39.72 -19.36
CA LYS A 28 -23.96 40.66 -18.93
C LYS A 28 -24.32 41.38 -17.62
N ASP A 29 -25.61 41.60 -17.36
CA ASP A 29 -26.08 42.40 -16.23
C ASP A 29 -26.02 41.60 -14.92
N LEU A 30 -26.20 40.28 -14.99
CA LEU A 30 -26.10 39.36 -13.85
C LEU A 30 -24.68 38.83 -13.59
N ALA A 31 -23.71 39.14 -14.46
CA ALA A 31 -22.35 38.59 -14.39
C ALA A 31 -21.61 38.91 -13.08
N PHE A 32 -21.80 40.11 -12.53
CA PHE A 32 -21.16 40.52 -11.26
C PHE A 32 -21.75 39.78 -10.05
N SER A 33 -23.06 39.57 -10.03
CA SER A 33 -23.76 38.79 -9.00
C SER A 33 -23.32 37.33 -9.04
N PHE A 34 -23.27 36.74 -10.23
CA PHE A 34 -22.75 35.39 -10.45
C PHE A 34 -21.30 35.22 -9.97
N GLN A 35 -20.43 36.18 -10.30
CA GLN A 35 -19.04 36.19 -9.82
C GLN A 35 -18.96 36.18 -8.28
N SER A 36 -19.79 36.98 -7.64
CA SER A 36 -19.86 37.08 -6.18
C SER A 36 -20.37 35.79 -5.56
N GLU A 37 -21.34 35.13 -6.17
CA GLU A 37 -21.91 33.85 -5.73
C GLU A 37 -20.94 32.69 -5.86
N ILE A 38 -20.23 32.55 -6.99
CA ILE A 38 -19.18 31.54 -7.15
C ILE A 38 -18.05 31.77 -6.14
N SER A 39 -17.65 33.03 -5.94
CA SER A 39 -16.63 33.38 -4.95
C SER A 39 -17.08 33.01 -3.53
N ARG A 40 -18.35 33.26 -3.18
CA ARG A 40 -18.94 32.88 -1.89
C ARG A 40 -19.00 31.35 -1.72
N TRP A 41 -19.42 30.62 -2.75
CA TRP A 41 -19.45 29.16 -2.72
C TRP A 41 -18.05 28.55 -2.58
N GLY A 42 -17.07 29.08 -3.33
CA GLY A 42 -15.66 28.71 -3.21
C GLY A 42 -15.10 29.00 -1.82
N LYS A 43 -15.58 30.05 -1.16
CA LYS A 43 -15.19 30.39 0.22
C LYS A 43 -15.73 29.42 1.26
N LEU A 44 -17.02 29.08 1.15
CA LEU A 44 -17.79 28.43 2.21
C LEU A 44 -17.99 26.92 2.05
N LYS A 45 -18.14 26.41 0.81
CA LYS A 45 -18.57 25.01 0.57
C LYS A 45 -17.55 24.15 -0.17
N MET A 46 -16.71 24.75 -1.03
CA MET A 46 -15.77 24.00 -1.86
C MET A 46 -14.79 23.15 -1.04
N ALA A 47 -14.24 23.71 0.04
CA ALA A 47 -13.27 23.01 0.88
C ALA A 47 -13.85 21.74 1.52
N ASP A 48 -15.13 21.79 1.91
CA ASP A 48 -15.84 20.65 2.50
C ASP A 48 -16.10 19.56 1.46
N GLU A 49 -16.53 19.94 0.25
CA GLU A 49 -16.74 18.98 -0.85
C GLU A 49 -15.43 18.32 -1.29
N LEU A 50 -14.34 19.09 -1.41
CA LEU A 50 -13.01 18.55 -1.68
C LEU A 50 -12.58 17.56 -0.59
N THR A 51 -12.72 17.94 0.67
CA THR A 51 -12.32 17.08 1.80
C THR A 51 -13.12 15.78 1.79
N ARG A 52 -14.44 15.87 1.63
CA ARG A 52 -15.34 14.71 1.60
C ARG A 52 -14.96 13.74 0.49
N VAL A 53 -14.76 14.24 -0.73
CA VAL A 53 -14.41 13.39 -1.86
C VAL A 53 -12.99 12.85 -1.69
N PHE A 54 -11.99 13.65 -1.32
CA PHE A 54 -10.63 13.13 -1.16
C PHE A 54 -10.50 12.10 -0.04
N ASP A 55 -11.25 12.23 1.06
CA ASP A 55 -11.28 11.22 2.15
C ASP A 55 -11.92 9.90 1.71
N GLU A 56 -12.86 9.91 0.74
CA GLU A 56 -13.46 8.71 0.16
C GLU A 56 -12.43 7.92 -0.67
N PHE A 57 -11.51 8.62 -1.33
CA PHE A 57 -10.60 8.02 -2.31
C PHE A 57 -9.21 7.72 -1.74
N CYS A 58 -8.61 8.63 -0.97
CA CYS A 58 -7.22 8.50 -0.51
C CYS A 58 -7.16 7.79 0.86
N PRO A 59 -6.62 6.56 0.93
CA PRO A 59 -6.47 5.84 2.19
C PRO A 59 -5.53 6.56 3.16
N SER A 60 -5.71 6.33 4.47
CA SER A 60 -4.88 6.97 5.50
C SER A 60 -3.39 6.66 5.38
N GLU A 61 -2.99 5.57 4.75
CA GLU A 61 -1.58 5.15 4.65
C GLU A 61 -0.87 5.68 3.39
N GLN A 62 -1.62 6.31 2.48
CA GLN A 62 -1.12 6.81 1.21
C GLN A 62 -1.11 8.34 1.18
N VAL A 63 -0.29 8.87 0.27
CA VAL A 63 -0.29 10.27 -0.13
C VAL A 63 -0.34 10.29 -1.64
N TRP A 64 -1.38 10.89 -2.19
CA TRP A 64 -1.54 11.07 -3.63
C TRP A 64 -1.07 12.47 -4.00
N LYS A 65 -0.13 12.55 -4.94
CA LYS A 65 0.31 13.82 -5.53
C LYS A 65 -0.26 13.90 -6.93
N ILE A 66 -0.98 14.98 -7.21
CA ILE A 66 -1.62 15.24 -8.50
C ILE A 66 -1.11 16.61 -8.94
N ASP A 67 -0.48 16.67 -10.12
CA ASP A 67 0.08 17.91 -10.65
C ASP A 67 -1.00 18.90 -11.05
N SER A 68 -2.04 18.43 -11.75
CA SER A 68 -3.20 19.20 -12.19
C SER A 68 -4.44 18.33 -12.26
N LEU A 69 -5.60 18.92 -11.97
CA LEU A 69 -6.90 18.27 -12.11
C LEU A 69 -7.89 19.26 -12.73
N GLU A 70 -8.35 18.97 -13.94
CA GLU A 70 -9.37 19.77 -14.63
C GLU A 70 -10.75 19.13 -14.47
N LEU A 71 -11.74 19.94 -14.09
CA LEU A 71 -13.13 19.49 -13.88
C LEU A 71 -14.05 20.23 -14.86
N ASP A 72 -14.65 19.49 -15.80
CA ASP A 72 -15.68 20.03 -16.67
C ASP A 72 -17.07 19.84 -16.03
N LEU A 73 -17.62 20.93 -15.51
CA LEU A 73 -18.95 20.92 -14.86
C LEU A 73 -20.11 21.04 -15.87
N GLY A 74 -19.81 21.30 -17.14
CA GLY A 74 -20.79 21.58 -18.18
C GLY A 74 -21.69 22.79 -17.87
N GLN A 75 -22.87 22.82 -18.47
CA GLN A 75 -23.83 23.92 -18.30
C GLN A 75 -24.57 23.84 -16.96
N ILE A 76 -24.62 24.93 -16.22
CA ILE A 76 -25.35 25.06 -14.95
C ILE A 76 -26.40 26.15 -15.09
N ASP A 77 -27.64 25.83 -14.75
CA ASP A 77 -28.72 26.82 -14.68
C ASP A 77 -28.48 27.77 -13.50
N TYR A 78 -28.52 29.08 -13.75
CA TYR A 78 -28.34 30.11 -12.74
C TYR A 78 -29.42 30.02 -11.65
N ALA A 79 -30.66 29.66 -12.02
CA ALA A 79 -31.76 29.54 -11.06
C ALA A 79 -31.55 28.44 -10.00
N ASP A 80 -30.78 27.40 -10.33
CA ASP A 80 -30.38 26.31 -9.42
C ASP A 80 -28.85 26.28 -9.22
N LEU A 81 -28.17 27.43 -9.27
CA LEU A 81 -26.72 27.48 -9.15
C LEU A 81 -26.24 26.83 -7.84
N HIS A 82 -26.88 27.14 -6.72
CA HIS A 82 -26.46 26.66 -5.41
C HIS A 82 -26.66 25.15 -5.21
N GLY A 83 -27.70 24.54 -5.77
CA GLY A 83 -27.97 23.11 -5.65
C GLY A 83 -27.17 22.29 -6.66
N SER A 84 -27.20 22.70 -7.92
CA SER A 84 -26.57 21.96 -9.01
C SER A 84 -25.04 22.04 -9.00
N LEU A 85 -24.43 23.17 -8.60
CA LEU A 85 -22.99 23.36 -8.59
C LEU A 85 -22.27 22.36 -7.66
N SER A 86 -22.69 22.26 -6.41
CA SER A 86 -22.13 21.30 -5.45
C SER A 86 -22.27 19.86 -5.95
N ARG A 87 -23.45 19.49 -6.43
CA ARG A 87 -23.71 18.12 -6.92
C ARG A 87 -22.85 17.77 -8.13
N LYS A 88 -22.75 18.67 -9.11
CA LYS A 88 -21.95 18.47 -10.32
C LYS A 88 -20.46 18.49 -10.02
N PHE A 89 -19.99 19.40 -9.17
CA PHE A 89 -18.61 19.47 -8.72
C PHE A 89 -18.15 18.15 -8.10
N SER A 90 -18.89 17.64 -7.11
CA SER A 90 -18.49 16.41 -6.42
C SER A 90 -18.60 15.19 -7.35
N LYS A 91 -19.62 15.12 -8.21
CA LYS A 91 -19.76 14.05 -9.20
C LYS A 91 -18.60 14.02 -10.18
N GLU A 92 -18.24 15.16 -10.77
CA GLU A 92 -17.17 15.22 -11.77
C GLU A 92 -15.80 15.03 -11.10
N LEU A 93 -15.60 15.57 -9.90
CA LEU A 93 -14.38 15.33 -9.12
C LEU A 93 -14.17 13.84 -8.84
N SER A 94 -15.19 13.14 -8.33
CA SER A 94 -15.13 11.69 -8.12
C SER A 94 -14.89 10.93 -9.42
N LYS A 95 -15.47 11.37 -10.54
CA LYS A 95 -15.26 10.75 -11.85
C LYS A 95 -13.82 10.93 -12.33
N GLN A 96 -13.27 12.14 -12.27
CA GLN A 96 -11.88 12.40 -12.70
C GLN A 96 -10.87 11.66 -11.83
N LEU A 97 -11.09 11.57 -10.51
CA LEU A 97 -10.25 10.76 -9.63
C LEU A 97 -10.32 9.26 -9.99
N LYS A 98 -11.50 8.72 -10.28
CA LYS A 98 -11.64 7.33 -10.78
C LYS A 98 -10.86 7.14 -12.08
N GLU A 99 -11.03 8.05 -13.04
CA GLU A 99 -10.35 7.97 -14.33
C GLU A 99 -8.81 8.00 -14.17
N LEU A 100 -8.29 8.85 -13.28
CA LEU A 100 -6.85 8.89 -12.97
C LEU A 100 -6.34 7.57 -12.38
N LEU A 101 -7.13 6.89 -11.54
CA LEU A 101 -6.76 5.60 -10.96
C LEU A 101 -6.80 4.44 -11.97
N PHE A 102 -7.75 4.46 -12.91
CA PHE A 102 -7.94 3.38 -13.88
C PHE A 102 -7.13 3.53 -15.17
N TYR A 103 -6.74 4.75 -15.56
CA TYR A 103 -6.11 5.04 -16.86
C TYR A 103 -4.70 5.67 -16.79
N ALA A 104 -3.96 5.44 -15.70
CA ALA A 104 -2.63 6.01 -15.43
C ALA A 104 -1.55 5.80 -16.54
N GLY A 105 -1.79 4.92 -17.51
CA GLY A 105 -0.85 4.64 -18.61
C GLY A 105 -0.88 5.60 -19.80
N ASN A 106 -1.95 6.38 -20.01
CA ASN A 106 -2.18 7.08 -21.30
C ASN A 106 -2.47 8.60 -21.22
N ARG A 107 -2.45 9.24 -20.04
CA ARG A 107 -2.70 10.70 -19.89
C ARG A 107 -1.44 11.47 -19.50
N LYS A 108 -1.42 12.78 -19.81
CA LYS A 108 -0.39 13.73 -19.34
C LYS A 108 -0.47 13.98 -17.82
N ASP A 109 -1.65 13.81 -17.22
CA ASP A 109 -1.86 13.95 -15.78
C ASP A 109 -1.34 12.73 -15.03
N LYS A 110 -0.24 12.91 -14.29
CA LYS A 110 0.37 11.86 -13.48
C LYS A 110 -0.12 11.96 -12.04
N ILE A 111 -0.82 10.93 -11.58
CA ILE A 111 -1.03 10.71 -10.15
C ILE A 111 0.14 9.90 -9.60
N GLU A 112 0.89 10.48 -8.68
CA GLU A 112 1.95 9.79 -7.95
C GLU A 112 1.37 9.29 -6.62
N ILE A 113 1.21 7.97 -6.49
CA ILE A 113 0.76 7.34 -5.25
C ILE A 113 2.00 6.87 -4.49
N VAL A 114 2.26 7.49 -3.34
CA VAL A 114 3.35 7.10 -2.45
C VAL A 114 2.82 6.76 -1.07
N ASP A 115 3.52 5.89 -0.35
CA ASP A 115 3.24 5.69 1.07
C ASP A 115 3.71 6.90 1.90
N LYS A 116 3.17 7.01 3.12
CA LYS A 116 3.54 8.08 4.06
C LYS A 116 5.04 8.16 4.37
N THR A 117 5.76 7.03 4.41
CA THR A 117 7.19 7.02 4.72
C THR A 117 8.00 7.58 3.56
N THR A 118 7.70 7.16 2.33
CA THR A 118 8.31 7.69 1.10
C THR A 118 8.02 9.18 0.92
N SER A 119 6.80 9.62 1.26
CA SER A 119 6.46 11.05 1.29
C SER A 119 7.31 11.84 2.30
N LYS A 120 7.49 11.31 3.52
CA LYS A 120 8.37 11.92 4.53
C LYS A 120 9.84 11.96 4.11
N LEU A 121 10.34 10.94 3.42
CA LEU A 121 11.69 10.93 2.83
C LEU A 121 11.84 12.03 1.76
N SER A 122 10.87 12.15 0.87
CA SER A 122 10.83 13.20 -0.16
C SER A 122 10.81 14.59 0.48
N LEU A 123 10.10 14.75 1.59
CA LEU A 123 10.06 15.99 2.35
C LEU A 123 11.42 16.32 2.97
N LEU A 124 12.07 15.37 3.62
CA LEU A 124 13.43 15.52 4.16
C LEU A 124 14.42 15.91 3.04
N GLN A 125 14.34 15.25 1.89
CA GLN A 125 15.17 15.55 0.72
C GLN A 125 14.96 16.98 0.23
N SER A 126 13.69 17.39 0.05
CA SER A 126 13.33 18.74 -0.39
C SER A 126 13.81 19.82 0.57
N TYR A 127 13.60 19.62 1.88
CA TYR A 127 14.08 20.49 2.94
C TYR A 127 15.60 20.65 2.91
N LEU A 128 16.33 19.54 2.81
CA LEU A 128 17.79 19.57 2.78
C LEU A 128 18.31 20.35 1.57
N SER A 129 17.68 20.15 0.42
CA SER A 129 18.09 20.75 -0.86
C SER A 129 17.78 22.24 -0.91
N LYS A 130 16.58 22.65 -0.49
CA LYS A 130 16.07 24.03 -0.63
C LYS A 130 16.25 24.88 0.63
N GLY A 131 16.23 24.27 1.81
CA GLY A 131 16.39 24.92 3.11
C GLY A 131 15.13 25.46 3.75
N TYR A 132 13.99 25.28 3.10
CA TYR A 132 12.67 25.59 3.61
C TYR A 132 11.77 24.37 3.38
N MET A 133 10.69 24.27 4.15
CA MET A 133 9.71 23.22 3.95
C MET A 133 9.00 23.41 2.61
N PRO A 134 8.77 22.34 1.84
CA PRO A 134 8.03 22.45 0.59
C PRO A 134 6.60 22.96 0.85
N TRP A 135 5.97 23.56 -0.16
CA TRP A 135 4.62 24.15 -0.03
C TRP A 135 3.55 23.13 0.40
N TRP A 136 3.79 21.83 0.19
CA TRP A 136 2.90 20.74 0.61
C TRP A 136 3.17 20.21 2.03
N TYR A 137 4.00 20.88 2.83
CA TYR A 137 4.24 20.52 4.23
C TYR A 137 3.15 21.05 5.16
N LYS A 138 2.82 20.27 6.21
CA LYS A 138 1.95 20.70 7.31
C LYS A 138 2.68 20.73 8.63
N SER A 139 2.46 21.78 9.42
CA SER A 139 3.01 21.93 10.77
C SER A 139 2.63 20.79 11.71
N GLU A 140 1.42 20.24 11.58
CA GLU A 140 0.90 19.10 12.36
C GLU A 140 1.67 17.80 12.10
N SER A 141 2.37 17.68 10.96
CA SER A 141 3.21 16.51 10.65
C SER A 141 4.50 16.45 11.50
N GLY A 142 4.71 17.43 12.37
CA GLY A 142 5.89 17.58 13.20
C GLY A 142 6.99 18.36 12.50
N ASN A 143 7.91 18.92 13.28
CA ASN A 143 9.05 19.65 12.74
C ASN A 143 10.08 18.70 12.08
N ILE A 144 11.06 19.27 11.36
CA ILE A 144 12.07 18.48 10.65
C ILE A 144 12.83 17.51 11.57
N HIS A 145 13.07 17.88 12.83
CA HIS A 145 13.77 17.00 13.78
C HIS A 145 12.91 15.80 14.18
N GLN A 146 11.62 16.00 14.43
CA GLN A 146 10.68 14.92 14.71
C GLN A 146 10.53 13.98 13.52
N ILE A 147 10.45 14.54 12.30
CA ILE A 147 10.37 13.76 11.06
C ILE A 147 11.65 12.94 10.87
N LEU A 148 12.82 13.55 11.00
CA LEU A 148 14.11 12.86 10.89
C LEU A 148 14.24 11.76 11.95
N GLN A 149 13.87 12.03 13.20
CA GLN A 149 13.95 11.04 14.28
C GLN A 149 13.02 9.85 14.03
N ALA A 150 11.80 10.10 13.55
CA ALA A 150 10.86 9.05 13.16
C ALA A 150 11.42 8.21 12.00
N LEU A 151 11.93 8.85 10.96
CA LEU A 151 12.54 8.20 9.79
C LEU A 151 13.75 7.34 10.18
N LEU A 152 14.65 7.86 11.03
CA LEU A 152 15.80 7.10 11.54
C LEU A 152 15.40 5.93 12.44
N LYS A 153 14.21 5.95 13.05
CA LYS A 153 13.69 4.86 13.89
C LYS A 153 12.95 3.80 13.08
N SER A 154 12.06 4.20 12.17
CA SER A 154 11.16 3.28 11.44
C SER A 154 11.71 2.85 10.08
N ASN A 155 12.57 3.64 9.45
CA ASN A 155 13.11 3.39 8.12
C ASN A 155 14.57 3.85 7.97
N ARG A 156 15.43 3.39 8.89
CA ARG A 156 16.83 3.84 8.99
C ARG A 156 17.61 3.65 7.68
N PHE A 157 17.49 2.48 7.05
CA PHE A 157 18.28 2.13 5.86
C PHE A 157 18.01 3.10 4.70
N GLU A 158 16.75 3.31 4.31
CA GLU A 158 16.39 4.23 3.23
C GLU A 158 16.74 5.68 3.56
N THR A 159 16.51 6.08 4.82
CA THR A 159 16.88 7.43 5.28
C THR A 159 18.37 7.69 5.05
N ILE A 160 19.22 6.72 5.41
CA ILE A 160 20.67 6.84 5.23
C ILE A 160 21.06 6.81 3.75
N ASN A 161 20.40 6.01 2.92
CA ASN A 161 20.65 5.99 1.48
C ASN A 161 20.34 7.35 0.84
N VAL A 162 19.19 7.95 1.15
CA VAL A 162 18.82 9.30 0.68
C VAL A 162 19.87 10.32 1.14
N LEU A 163 20.21 10.34 2.43
CA LEU A 163 21.22 11.26 2.98
C LEU A 163 22.61 11.06 2.34
N ARG A 164 22.99 9.83 1.99
CA ARG A 164 24.25 9.53 1.31
C ARG A 164 24.30 10.11 -0.10
N VAL A 165 23.18 10.07 -0.82
CA VAL A 165 23.07 10.64 -2.17
C VAL A 165 23.09 12.17 -2.11
N VAL A 166 22.18 12.78 -1.33
CA VAL A 166 22.06 14.25 -1.31
C VAL A 166 23.19 14.94 -0.54
N GLY A 167 23.76 14.25 0.44
CA GLY A 167 24.88 14.71 1.25
C GLY A 167 26.18 14.91 0.47
N LYS A 168 26.25 14.55 -0.81
CA LYS A 168 27.38 14.93 -1.68
C LYS A 168 27.44 16.42 -2.01
N SER A 169 26.32 17.14 -1.89
CA SER A 169 26.30 18.59 -2.01
C SER A 169 26.83 19.26 -0.74
N GLN A 170 27.80 20.17 -0.88
CA GLN A 170 28.38 20.91 0.24
C GLN A 170 27.32 21.71 1.02
N GLY A 171 26.37 22.34 0.31
CA GLY A 171 25.30 23.12 0.94
C GLY A 171 24.40 22.25 1.82
N ILE A 172 24.14 21.01 1.39
CA ILE A 172 23.34 20.04 2.15
C ILE A 172 24.10 19.56 3.40
N ARG A 173 25.38 19.21 3.27
CA ARG A 173 26.21 18.85 4.45
C ARG A 173 26.26 19.95 5.49
N ARG A 174 26.46 21.20 5.03
CA ARG A 174 26.46 22.36 5.92
C ARG A 174 25.12 22.50 6.62
N ARG A 175 24.00 22.30 5.91
CA ARG A 175 22.68 22.33 6.54
C ARG A 175 22.51 21.24 7.60
N MET A 176 22.95 20.01 7.30
CA MET A 176 22.90 18.90 8.26
C MET A 176 23.69 19.23 9.52
N ALA A 177 24.94 19.66 9.39
CA ALA A 177 25.82 19.95 10.53
C ALA A 177 25.35 21.15 11.38
N TRP A 178 24.74 22.17 10.79
CA TRP A 178 24.28 23.35 11.54
C TRP A 178 22.87 23.24 12.11
N GLN A 179 22.00 22.46 11.48
CA GLN A 179 20.58 22.42 11.86
C GLN A 179 20.21 21.15 12.61
N PHE A 180 20.83 20.00 12.32
CA PHE A 180 20.47 18.76 13.02
C PHE A 180 21.08 18.70 14.42
N LYS A 181 20.35 18.05 15.33
CA LYS A 181 20.82 17.81 16.70
C LYS A 181 21.89 16.74 16.71
N ASP A 182 22.84 16.84 17.64
CA ASP A 182 23.91 15.84 17.83
C ASP A 182 23.40 14.40 17.90
N ASP A 183 22.33 14.11 18.64
CA ASP A 183 21.73 12.75 18.68
C ASP A 183 21.33 12.23 17.28
N SER A 184 20.80 13.10 16.43
CA SER A 184 20.44 12.74 15.05
C SER A 184 21.70 12.54 14.20
N LEU A 185 22.71 13.40 14.35
CA LEU A 185 23.99 13.30 13.63
C LEU A 185 24.75 12.03 14.00
N THR A 186 24.79 11.67 15.29
CA THR A 186 25.34 10.41 15.81
C THR A 186 24.66 9.21 15.16
N LYS A 187 23.33 9.20 15.06
CA LYS A 187 22.57 8.12 14.37
C LYS A 187 22.84 8.08 12.87
N ILE A 188 23.02 9.24 12.24
CA ILE A 188 23.40 9.35 10.83
C ILE A 188 24.80 8.75 10.63
N VAL A 189 25.78 9.11 11.44
CA VAL A 189 27.13 8.54 11.39
C VAL A 189 27.10 7.04 11.64
N ALA A 190 26.34 6.56 12.62
CA ALA A 190 26.13 5.13 12.86
C ALA A 190 25.48 4.41 11.66
N GLY A 191 24.67 5.09 10.86
CA GLY A 191 24.10 4.52 9.63
C GLY A 191 25.06 4.58 8.44
N LEU A 192 25.82 5.67 8.32
CA LEU A 192 26.79 5.86 7.26
C LEU A 192 27.97 4.91 7.40
N GLU A 193 28.45 4.73 8.64
CA GLU A 193 29.59 3.92 9.02
C GLU A 193 29.33 3.02 10.24
N PRO A 194 28.56 1.93 10.09
CA PRO A 194 28.14 1.08 11.21
C PRO A 194 29.27 0.51 12.06
N ASN A 195 30.42 0.22 11.48
CA ASN A 195 31.50 -0.48 12.19
C ASN A 195 32.45 0.46 12.94
N ASN A 196 32.65 1.69 12.44
CA ASN A 196 33.61 2.65 12.99
C ASN A 196 32.96 3.91 13.60
N HIS A 197 31.63 3.99 13.65
CA HIS A 197 30.92 5.19 14.13
C HIS A 197 31.35 5.64 15.52
N GLN A 198 31.50 4.70 16.46
CA GLN A 198 31.87 5.03 17.84
C GLN A 198 33.24 5.74 17.88
N GLN A 199 34.21 5.25 17.11
CA GLN A 199 35.54 5.85 17.01
C GLN A 199 35.49 7.23 16.34
N ILE A 200 34.67 7.39 15.29
CA ILE A 200 34.47 8.69 14.62
C ILE A 200 33.91 9.73 15.60
N ILE A 201 32.90 9.34 16.39
CA ILE A 201 32.25 10.21 17.38
C ILE A 201 33.25 10.56 18.49
N GLU A 202 33.98 9.58 19.02
CA GLU A 202 35.01 9.79 20.04
C GLU A 202 36.14 10.71 19.55
N PHE A 203 36.59 10.55 18.31
CA PHE A 203 37.56 11.45 17.70
C PHE A 203 37.01 12.87 17.58
N LYS A 204 35.79 13.04 17.08
CA LYS A 204 35.13 14.36 17.02
C LYS A 204 35.06 15.00 18.40
N ASP A 205 34.59 14.26 19.41
CA ASP A 205 34.40 14.79 20.76
C ASP A 205 35.71 15.17 21.45
N LYS A 206 36.76 14.33 21.29
CA LYS A 206 38.11 14.67 21.77
C LYS A 206 38.69 15.89 21.05
N PHE A 207 38.46 16.00 19.75
CA PHE A 207 38.94 17.13 18.96
C PHE A 207 38.28 18.44 19.39
N VAL A 208 36.97 18.44 19.59
CA VAL A 208 36.22 19.58 20.15
C VAL A 208 36.67 19.89 21.58
N GLY A 209 36.88 18.87 22.42
CA GLY A 209 37.33 19.06 23.80
C GLY A 209 38.73 19.66 23.92
N ILE A 210 39.65 19.32 23.01
CA ILE A 210 40.97 19.96 22.95
C ILE A 210 40.84 21.42 22.55
N GLN A 211 40.04 21.74 21.52
CA GLN A 211 39.80 23.12 21.12
C GLN A 211 39.18 23.95 22.25
N ASP A 212 38.24 23.41 23.02
CA ASP A 212 37.61 24.12 24.14
C ASP A 212 38.63 24.48 25.24
N ARG A 213 39.48 23.53 25.62
CA ARG A 213 40.49 23.72 26.67
C ARG A 213 41.61 24.66 26.24
N GLU A 214 42.09 24.51 25.02
CA GLU A 214 43.38 25.06 24.58
C GLU A 214 43.20 26.29 23.69
N LYS A 215 41.97 26.55 23.22
CA LYS A 215 41.59 27.69 22.38
C LYS A 215 42.56 27.92 21.23
N ILE A 216 42.96 26.81 20.58
CA ILE A 216 43.85 26.77 19.41
C ILE A 216 43.36 27.76 18.35
N ILE A 217 42.04 27.89 18.22
CA ILE A 217 41.36 28.85 17.34
C ILE A 217 40.49 29.82 18.16
N GLN A 218 40.43 31.08 17.73
CA GLN A 218 39.49 32.08 18.26
C GLN A 218 38.06 31.87 17.72
N THR A 219 37.40 30.80 18.15
CA THR A 219 35.99 30.53 17.85
C THR A 219 35.29 29.97 19.09
N ASN A 220 33.98 30.11 19.17
CA ASN A 220 33.22 29.49 20.26
C ASN A 220 33.09 27.97 20.02
N VAL A 221 32.93 27.22 21.10
CA VAL A 221 32.90 25.75 21.08
C VAL A 221 31.71 25.22 20.28
N SER A 222 30.56 25.89 20.31
CA SER A 222 29.36 25.47 19.58
C SER A 222 29.52 25.58 18.06
N ASP A 223 30.17 26.63 17.58
CA ASP A 223 30.45 26.82 16.15
C ASP A 223 31.54 25.86 15.71
N PHE A 224 32.56 25.64 16.54
CA PHE A 224 33.57 24.62 16.27
C PHE A 224 32.97 23.21 16.21
N SER A 225 32.04 22.86 17.10
CA SER A 225 31.34 21.57 17.08
C SER A 225 30.54 21.38 15.78
N ARG A 226 29.85 22.43 15.31
CA ARG A 226 29.15 22.42 14.02
C ARG A 226 30.11 22.24 12.84
N GLU A 227 31.25 22.92 12.85
CA GLU A 227 32.32 22.74 11.85
C GLU A 227 32.90 21.31 11.92
N ALA A 228 33.12 20.76 13.11
CA ALA A 228 33.61 19.40 13.30
C ALA A 228 32.63 18.36 12.72
N TRP A 229 31.33 18.52 12.95
CA TRP A 229 30.30 17.70 12.29
C TRP A 229 30.32 17.83 10.78
N PHE A 230 30.54 19.04 10.26
CA PHE A 230 30.66 19.25 8.82
C PHE A 230 31.88 18.55 8.21
N TRP A 231 33.02 18.55 8.90
CA TRP A 231 34.22 17.82 8.46
C TRP A 231 34.01 16.31 8.49
N VAL A 232 33.38 15.79 9.55
CA VAL A 232 32.98 14.38 9.66
C VAL A 232 32.09 14.00 8.47
N LEU A 233 31.03 14.77 8.23
CA LEU A 233 30.11 14.52 7.11
C LEU A 233 30.81 14.64 5.75
N SER A 234 31.73 15.58 5.59
CA SER A 234 32.47 15.75 4.33
C SER A 234 33.37 14.54 4.04
N HIS A 235 34.08 14.05 5.05
CA HIS A 235 34.86 12.82 4.91
C HIS A 235 33.97 11.60 4.59
N LEU A 236 32.85 11.44 5.31
CA LEU A 236 31.97 10.28 5.13
C LEU A 236 31.18 10.28 3.82
N LEU A 237 30.86 11.45 3.25
CA LEU A 237 29.95 11.57 2.11
C LEU A 237 30.66 11.91 0.78
N VAL A 238 31.87 12.48 0.83
CA VAL A 238 32.60 12.92 -0.39
C VAL A 238 33.86 12.10 -0.60
N GLU A 239 34.66 11.87 0.43
CA GLU A 239 36.03 11.36 0.30
C GLU A 239 36.12 9.83 0.21
N ARG A 240 35.03 9.13 -0.12
CA ARG A 240 34.98 7.65 -0.04
C ARG A 240 34.98 6.92 -1.39
N GLY A 241 36.11 6.26 -1.61
CA GLY A 241 36.34 5.03 -2.40
C GLY A 241 37.29 4.03 -1.68
N SER A 242 37.70 4.30 -0.43
CA SER A 242 38.62 3.45 0.34
C SER A 242 38.04 3.11 1.72
N LEU A 243 38.51 2.00 2.33
CA LEU A 243 38.20 1.62 3.71
C LEU A 243 38.41 2.79 4.67
N PHE A 244 37.58 2.87 5.72
CA PHE A 244 37.81 3.85 6.79
C PHE A 244 39.16 3.59 7.46
N ASN A 245 40.05 4.58 7.34
CA ASN A 245 41.35 4.58 7.96
C ASN A 245 41.40 5.76 8.94
N LYS A 246 41.73 5.47 10.21
CA LYS A 246 41.81 6.46 11.29
C LYS A 246 42.76 7.62 10.95
N VAL A 247 43.91 7.30 10.35
CA VAL A 247 44.94 8.26 9.92
C VAL A 247 44.38 9.16 8.82
N THR A 248 43.77 8.58 7.78
CA THR A 248 43.18 9.34 6.67
C THR A 248 42.02 10.22 7.12
N PHE A 249 41.14 9.71 8.00
CA PHE A 249 40.05 10.47 8.58
C PHE A 249 40.57 11.68 9.37
N MET A 250 41.56 11.47 10.23
CA MET A 250 42.12 12.53 11.05
C MET A 250 42.92 13.55 10.22
N LYS A 251 43.68 13.10 9.22
CA LYS A 251 44.32 13.97 8.21
C LYS A 251 43.30 14.83 7.49
N SER A 252 42.17 14.25 7.07
CA SER A 252 41.07 14.98 6.45
C SER A 252 40.49 16.05 7.38
N MET A 253 40.18 15.70 8.63
CA MET A 253 39.66 16.65 9.64
C MET A 253 40.64 17.84 9.84
N LEU A 254 41.93 17.55 10.01
CA LEU A 254 42.98 18.56 10.18
C LEU A 254 43.17 19.43 8.94
N THR A 255 43.13 18.83 7.75
CA THR A 255 43.25 19.56 6.48
C THR A 255 42.08 20.52 6.29
N GLN A 256 40.85 20.06 6.59
CA GLN A 256 39.66 20.89 6.51
C GLN A 256 39.68 22.02 7.56
N MET A 257 40.17 21.76 8.77
CA MET A 257 40.39 22.79 9.80
C MET A 257 41.43 23.81 9.35
N ALA A 258 42.59 23.37 8.85
CA ALA A 258 43.64 24.25 8.35
C ALA A 258 43.12 25.17 7.23
N SER A 259 42.39 24.60 6.27
CA SER A 259 41.78 25.36 5.18
C SER A 259 40.73 26.37 5.67
N ARG A 260 39.86 25.97 6.61
CA ARG A 260 38.76 26.81 7.11
C ARG A 260 39.26 28.04 7.87
N TYR A 261 40.31 27.86 8.65
CA TYR A 261 40.86 28.91 9.52
C TYR A 261 42.16 29.52 9.00
N ASN A 262 42.48 29.26 7.72
CA ASN A 262 43.63 29.82 7.00
C ASN A 262 44.98 29.55 7.68
N PHE A 263 45.13 28.35 8.26
CA PHE A 263 46.40 27.86 8.77
C PHE A 263 47.10 27.01 7.71
N LYS A 264 48.43 27.01 7.72
CA LYS A 264 49.18 25.95 7.04
C LYS A 264 49.01 24.64 7.82
N TYR A 265 48.84 23.53 7.12
CA TYR A 265 48.62 22.22 7.73
C TYR A 265 49.73 21.86 8.73
N GLU A 266 50.97 22.20 8.39
CA GLU A 266 52.16 21.93 9.20
C GLU A 266 52.18 22.77 10.49
N GLU A 267 51.71 24.02 10.43
CA GLU A 267 51.60 24.91 11.58
C GLU A 267 50.54 24.40 12.56
N LEU A 268 49.42 23.92 12.03
CA LEU A 268 48.33 23.35 12.82
C LEU A 268 48.74 22.05 13.52
N ILE A 269 49.41 21.13 12.82
CA ILE A 269 49.92 19.90 13.43
C ILE A 269 50.92 20.20 14.54
N ALA A 270 51.88 21.11 14.30
CA ALA A 270 52.88 21.46 15.31
C ALA A 270 52.23 22.08 16.57
N LEU A 271 51.17 22.86 16.40
CA LEU A 271 50.41 23.45 17.49
C LEU A 271 49.65 22.37 18.29
N ILE A 272 48.98 21.44 17.61
CA ILE A 272 48.27 20.32 18.24
C ILE A 272 49.25 19.37 18.93
N GLU A 273 50.43 19.12 18.35
CA GLU A 273 51.48 18.28 18.92
C GLU A 273 52.03 18.88 20.22
N ARG A 274 52.29 20.19 20.26
CA ARG A 274 52.69 20.89 21.49
C ARG A 274 51.62 20.80 22.57
N THR A 275 50.37 21.02 22.17
CA THR A 275 49.20 20.93 23.05
C THR A 275 49.09 19.53 23.68
N ILE A 276 49.26 18.49 22.87
CA ILE A 276 49.20 17.10 23.30
C ILE A 276 50.39 16.70 24.17
N LYS A 277 51.62 17.12 23.84
CA LYS A 277 52.79 16.88 24.70
C LYS A 277 52.57 17.43 26.12
N THR A 278 51.86 18.55 26.24
CA THR A 278 51.47 19.12 27.53
C THR A 278 50.40 18.30 28.25
N LEU A 279 49.43 17.73 27.52
CA LEU A 279 48.34 16.91 28.07
C LEU A 279 48.76 15.46 28.43
N THR A 280 49.69 14.87 27.68
CA THR A 280 50.13 13.47 27.84
C THR A 280 50.91 13.24 29.15
N ILE A 281 51.42 14.31 29.76
CA ILE A 281 52.13 14.26 31.05
C ILE A 281 51.18 13.90 32.21
N ASN A 282 49.86 14.04 32.04
CA ASN A 282 48.88 13.90 33.13
C ASN A 282 47.85 12.75 32.99
N SER A 283 47.91 11.92 31.93
CA SER A 283 46.96 10.79 31.80
C SER A 283 47.63 9.51 31.30
N GLN A 284 47.63 8.48 32.15
CA GLN A 284 48.35 7.20 31.97
C GLN A 284 47.69 6.23 30.95
N VAL A 285 46.85 6.74 30.05
CA VAL A 285 46.19 5.96 29.00
C VAL A 285 46.37 6.69 27.66
N GLN A 286 47.27 6.19 26.82
CA GLN A 286 47.35 6.63 25.42
C GLN A 286 46.08 6.19 24.70
N SER A 287 45.18 7.13 24.45
CA SER A 287 44.00 6.83 23.63
C SER A 287 44.38 6.75 22.14
N ASP A 288 43.69 5.91 21.36
CA ASP A 288 43.84 5.76 19.90
C ASP A 288 43.94 7.08 19.11
N PHE A 289 43.39 8.17 19.66
CA PHE A 289 43.45 9.51 19.09
C PHE A 289 44.86 10.09 19.12
N ILE A 290 45.56 9.92 20.23
CA ILE A 290 46.91 10.44 20.44
C ILE A 290 47.91 9.64 19.59
N SER A 291 47.77 8.32 19.51
CA SER A 291 48.64 7.51 18.65
C SER A 291 48.47 7.84 17.17
N THR A 292 47.22 8.07 16.71
CA THR A 292 46.95 8.50 15.33
C THR A 292 47.52 9.89 15.03
N LEU A 293 47.46 10.83 15.99
CA LEU A 293 48.07 12.16 15.84
C LEU A 293 49.60 12.10 15.80
N ILE A 294 50.23 11.25 16.62
CA ILE A 294 51.68 11.04 16.59
C ILE A 294 52.12 10.48 15.24
N ILE A 295 51.38 9.50 14.70
CA ILE A 295 51.63 8.96 13.35
C ILE A 295 51.56 10.07 12.30
N LEU A 296 50.55 10.94 12.37
CA LEU A 296 50.39 12.07 11.43
C LEU A 296 51.48 13.14 11.57
N SER A 297 51.93 13.44 12.80
CA SER A 297 53.05 14.35 13.00
C SER A 297 54.34 13.78 12.42
N ASP A 298 54.60 12.49 12.64
CA ASP A 298 55.79 11.80 12.12
C ASP A 298 55.74 11.69 10.59
N GLU A 299 54.58 11.45 9.98
CA GLU A 299 54.37 11.49 8.53
C GLU A 299 54.65 12.89 7.95
N SER A 300 54.14 13.96 8.58
CA SER A 300 54.38 15.33 8.12
C SER A 300 55.86 15.75 8.22
N LEU A 301 56.59 15.21 9.20
CA LEU A 301 58.05 15.38 9.32
C LEU A 301 58.82 14.54 8.29
N SER A 302 58.25 13.41 7.85
CA SER A 302 58.84 12.48 6.87
C SER A 302 58.54 12.86 5.41
N GLU A 303 57.41 13.52 5.12
CA GLU A 303 57.08 14.13 3.82
C GLU A 303 58.12 15.20 3.42
N ARG A 304 58.86 15.78 4.38
CA ARG A 304 60.05 16.63 4.12
C ARG A 304 61.21 15.87 3.45
N LYS A 305 61.18 14.53 3.36
CA LYS A 305 62.30 13.71 2.85
C LYS A 305 61.98 12.72 1.74
N LYS A 306 60.71 12.47 1.34
CA LYS A 306 60.42 11.59 0.19
C LYS A 306 59.15 12.00 -0.56
N VAL A 307 59.32 12.51 -1.79
CA VAL A 307 58.31 12.45 -2.84
C VAL A 307 58.46 11.10 -3.53
N ALA A 308 57.67 10.10 -3.12
CA ALA A 308 57.56 8.83 -3.85
C ALA A 308 56.09 8.41 -3.91
N LYS A 309 55.61 8.16 -5.13
CA LYS A 309 54.26 7.69 -5.47
C LYS A 309 53.81 6.56 -4.53
N GLU A 310 52.78 6.82 -3.74
CA GLU A 310 51.99 5.75 -3.12
C GLU A 310 51.27 4.98 -4.24
N THR A 311 51.63 3.71 -4.45
CA THR A 311 50.79 2.79 -5.22
C THR A 311 49.50 2.53 -4.46
N PRO A 312 48.31 2.69 -5.06
CA PRO A 312 47.05 2.46 -4.37
C PRO A 312 46.96 1.00 -3.93
N MET A 313 46.68 0.79 -2.64
CA MET A 313 46.51 -0.52 -2.02
C MET A 313 45.44 -1.33 -2.79
N ASN A 314 45.79 -2.52 -3.31
CA ASN A 314 44.85 -3.32 -4.09
C ASN A 314 43.92 -4.13 -3.18
N TYR A 315 42.77 -3.56 -2.85
CA TYR A 315 41.75 -4.14 -1.98
C TYR A 315 41.15 -5.47 -2.50
N TRP A 316 41.19 -5.74 -3.80
CA TRP A 316 40.68 -7.00 -4.39
C TRP A 316 41.54 -8.20 -4.04
N ASN A 317 42.88 -8.06 -4.12
CA ASN A 317 43.81 -9.13 -3.76
C ASN A 317 43.73 -9.47 -2.27
N LEU A 318 43.46 -8.47 -1.45
CA LEU A 318 43.34 -8.61 0.00
C LEU A 318 42.08 -9.41 0.38
N LEU A 319 40.94 -9.16 -0.28
CA LEU A 319 39.73 -9.99 -0.15
C LEU A 319 39.96 -11.43 -0.62
N GLU A 320 40.59 -11.63 -1.77
CA GLU A 320 40.85 -12.98 -2.30
C GLU A 320 41.77 -13.79 -1.38
N ASN A 321 42.82 -13.17 -0.83
CA ASN A 321 43.72 -13.82 0.11
C ASN A 321 43.01 -14.21 1.41
N TYR A 322 42.11 -13.36 1.92
CA TYR A 322 41.30 -13.69 3.09
C TYR A 322 40.41 -14.92 2.85
N LEU A 323 39.73 -14.97 1.70
CA LEU A 323 38.84 -16.08 1.34
C LEU A 323 39.62 -17.39 1.06
N ARG A 324 40.90 -17.31 0.66
CA ARG A 324 41.79 -18.46 0.44
C ARG A 324 42.40 -19.02 1.73
N CYS A 325 42.79 -18.17 2.69
CA CYS A 325 43.61 -18.55 3.84
C CYS A 325 42.90 -18.32 5.20
N LYS A 326 41.73 -18.93 5.42
CA LYS A 326 40.97 -18.75 6.67
C LYS A 326 41.67 -19.28 7.94
N ASN A 327 42.73 -20.08 7.80
CA ASN A 327 43.41 -20.77 8.90
C ASN A 327 44.79 -20.21 9.30
N ASP A 328 45.24 -19.09 8.73
CA ASP A 328 46.50 -18.49 9.15
C ASP A 328 46.31 -17.56 10.36
N LYS A 329 46.98 -17.89 11.48
CA LYS A 329 47.03 -17.09 12.72
C LYS A 329 47.63 -15.68 12.55
N THR A 330 48.02 -15.32 11.33
CA THR A 330 48.67 -14.06 10.93
C THR A 330 47.74 -13.10 10.17
N ASN A 331 46.51 -13.49 9.85
CA ASN A 331 45.58 -12.62 9.12
C ASN A 331 45.04 -11.48 10.01
N LYS A 332 45.42 -10.24 9.68
CA LYS A 332 45.05 -9.02 10.41
C LYS A 332 43.63 -8.50 10.15
N LEU A 333 42.87 -9.10 9.21
CA LEU A 333 41.51 -8.69 8.88
C LEU A 333 40.47 -9.43 9.72
N SER A 334 39.57 -8.69 10.35
CA SER A 334 38.38 -9.23 10.98
C SER A 334 37.30 -9.56 9.94
N SER A 335 36.32 -10.38 10.31
CA SER A 335 35.12 -10.61 9.48
C SER A 335 34.36 -9.30 9.21
N THR A 336 34.44 -8.34 10.13
CA THR A 336 33.84 -7.00 10.01
C THR A 336 34.50 -6.20 8.89
N ASP A 337 35.83 -6.21 8.81
CA ASP A 337 36.60 -5.51 7.76
C ASP A 337 36.29 -6.05 6.37
N VAL A 338 36.06 -7.36 6.25
CA VAL A 338 35.68 -8.03 5.00
C VAL A 338 34.27 -7.62 4.55
N ASN A 339 33.33 -7.52 5.47
CA ASN A 339 31.97 -7.02 5.18
C ASN A 339 31.99 -5.57 4.67
N ASP A 340 32.84 -4.72 5.24
CA ASP A 340 33.01 -3.33 4.80
C ASP A 340 33.68 -3.22 3.42
N LEU A 341 34.70 -4.05 3.19
CA LEU A 341 35.36 -4.15 1.89
C LEU A 341 34.37 -4.54 0.78
N ILE A 342 33.58 -5.59 1.00
CA ILE A 342 32.58 -6.05 0.05
C ILE A 342 31.51 -4.98 -0.18
N SER A 343 31.01 -4.36 0.88
CA SER A 343 30.00 -3.30 0.81
C SER A 343 30.50 -2.04 0.08
N SER A 344 31.80 -1.73 0.19
CA SER A 344 32.40 -0.56 -0.46
C SER A 344 32.70 -0.84 -1.94
N LEU A 345 33.36 -1.96 -2.24
CA LEU A 345 33.73 -2.35 -3.61
C LEU A 345 32.50 -2.62 -4.49
N SER A 346 31.44 -3.20 -3.92
CA SER A 346 30.16 -3.38 -4.62
C SER A 346 29.48 -2.08 -5.05
N ARG A 347 29.78 -0.97 -4.36
CA ARG A 347 29.21 0.36 -4.64
C ARG A 347 30.08 1.21 -5.56
N GLU A 348 31.40 1.07 -5.46
CA GLU A 348 32.36 1.85 -6.23
C GLU A 348 32.39 1.44 -7.71
N ASN A 349 32.51 0.14 -7.98
CA ASN A 349 32.54 -0.38 -9.35
C ASN A 349 31.70 -1.65 -9.47
N LYS A 350 30.39 -1.47 -9.69
CA LYS A 350 29.41 -2.57 -9.81
C LYS A 350 29.84 -3.63 -10.84
N SER A 351 30.35 -3.20 -12.01
CA SER A 351 30.73 -4.14 -13.08
C SER A 351 31.93 -5.01 -12.68
N GLN A 352 32.95 -4.39 -12.09
CA GLN A 352 34.13 -5.11 -11.60
C GLN A 352 33.78 -6.03 -10.42
N PHE A 353 32.92 -5.56 -9.51
CA PHE A 353 32.46 -6.34 -8.38
C PHE A 353 31.67 -7.57 -8.80
N VAL A 354 30.73 -7.43 -9.74
CA VAL A 354 29.96 -8.58 -10.26
C VAL A 354 30.89 -9.58 -10.95
N LYS A 355 31.88 -9.12 -11.72
CA LYS A 355 32.90 -10.01 -12.34
C LYS A 355 33.71 -10.77 -11.28
N TRP A 356 34.16 -10.08 -10.23
CA TRP A 356 34.85 -10.69 -9.11
C TRP A 356 33.98 -11.73 -8.39
N LEU A 357 32.73 -11.38 -8.05
CA LEU A 357 31.79 -12.29 -7.38
C LEU A 357 31.54 -13.57 -8.18
N LEU A 358 31.39 -13.45 -9.50
CA LEU A 358 31.24 -14.59 -10.41
C LEU A 358 32.50 -15.46 -10.45
N ASN A 359 33.69 -14.87 -10.33
CA ASN A 359 34.94 -15.60 -10.23
C ASN A 359 35.01 -16.39 -8.92
N ILE A 360 34.61 -15.77 -7.80
CA ILE A 360 34.56 -16.44 -6.49
C ILE A 360 33.55 -17.60 -6.48
N LYS A 361 32.36 -17.43 -7.10
CA LYS A 361 31.35 -18.50 -7.20
C LYS A 361 31.87 -19.76 -7.90
N LYS A 362 32.83 -19.65 -8.83
CA LYS A 362 33.47 -20.81 -9.49
C LYS A 362 34.32 -21.66 -8.52
N HIS A 363 34.76 -21.08 -7.41
CA HIS A 363 35.59 -21.76 -6.42
C HIS A 363 34.76 -22.10 -5.17
N SER A 364 34.25 -23.33 -5.10
CA SER A 364 33.34 -23.79 -4.02
C SER A 364 33.86 -23.52 -2.58
N SER A 365 35.17 -23.65 -2.36
CA SER A 365 35.80 -23.35 -1.06
C SER A 365 35.78 -21.85 -0.72
N MET A 366 36.01 -20.98 -1.70
CA MET A 366 35.97 -19.53 -1.50
C MET A 366 34.52 -19.02 -1.40
N TRP A 367 33.59 -19.63 -2.13
CA TRP A 367 32.16 -19.32 -2.06
C TRP A 367 31.57 -19.64 -0.68
N SER A 368 31.84 -20.84 -0.16
CA SER A 368 31.43 -21.22 1.18
C SER A 368 32.10 -20.35 2.26
N ALA A 369 33.38 -20.02 2.11
CA ALA A 369 34.07 -19.10 3.01
C ALA A 369 33.43 -17.70 3.01
N LEU A 370 33.02 -17.21 1.84
CA LEU A 370 32.33 -15.93 1.67
C LEU A 370 30.95 -15.94 2.36
N LEU A 371 30.10 -16.94 2.08
CA LEU A 371 28.75 -17.06 2.66
C LEU A 371 28.76 -17.16 4.19
N LEU A 372 29.79 -17.77 4.77
CA LEU A 372 29.98 -17.86 6.24
C LEU A 372 30.45 -16.55 6.89
N THR A 373 31.00 -15.61 6.10
CA THR A 373 31.59 -14.36 6.61
C THR A 373 30.64 -13.16 6.46
N ILE A 374 29.75 -13.19 5.46
CA ILE A 374 28.87 -12.08 5.11
C ILE A 374 27.68 -11.95 6.08
N ASN A 375 27.35 -10.70 6.45
CA ASN A 375 26.17 -10.34 7.23
C ASN A 375 25.01 -9.77 6.37
N GLU A 376 23.83 -9.56 6.96
CA GLU A 376 22.62 -9.11 6.24
C GLU A 376 22.80 -7.81 5.46
N THR A 377 23.53 -6.84 6.01
CA THR A 377 23.79 -5.56 5.35
C THR A 377 24.66 -5.72 4.11
N THR A 378 25.60 -6.66 4.17
CA THR A 378 26.52 -6.96 3.07
C THR A 378 25.82 -7.81 2.01
N TYR A 379 24.93 -8.73 2.40
CA TYR A 379 24.01 -9.39 1.46
C TYR A 379 23.18 -8.36 0.69
N ALA A 380 22.53 -7.42 1.38
CA ALA A 380 21.77 -6.37 0.71
C ALA A 380 22.63 -5.56 -0.27
N ALA A 381 23.84 -5.16 0.13
CA ALA A 381 24.77 -4.45 -0.75
C ALA A 381 25.13 -5.24 -2.02
N ILE A 382 25.35 -6.56 -1.89
CA ILE A 382 25.60 -7.46 -3.02
C ILE A 382 24.37 -7.49 -3.94
N PHE A 383 23.15 -7.60 -3.40
CA PHE A 383 21.94 -7.71 -4.20
C PHE A 383 21.74 -6.44 -5.05
N TYR A 384 21.91 -5.26 -4.46
CA TYR A 384 21.86 -3.98 -5.19
C TYR A 384 22.97 -3.79 -6.23
N SER A 385 24.06 -4.55 -6.12
CA SER A 385 25.14 -4.54 -7.12
C SER A 385 24.84 -5.47 -8.29
N VAL A 386 24.24 -6.64 -8.03
CA VAL A 386 23.98 -7.67 -9.06
C VAL A 386 22.66 -7.42 -9.79
N ALA A 387 21.59 -7.04 -9.09
CA ALA A 387 20.27 -6.80 -9.68
C ALA A 387 19.58 -5.53 -9.10
N PRO A 388 20.03 -4.32 -9.47
CA PRO A 388 19.59 -3.07 -8.85
C PRO A 388 18.07 -2.83 -8.89
N THR A 389 17.41 -3.25 -9.97
CA THR A 389 15.98 -3.00 -10.20
C THR A 389 15.04 -3.96 -9.47
N HIS A 390 15.54 -5.11 -8.99
CA HIS A 390 14.74 -6.16 -8.34
C HIS A 390 15.15 -6.37 -6.88
N SER A 391 16.12 -5.61 -6.37
CA SER A 391 16.68 -5.79 -5.03
C SER A 391 15.65 -5.51 -3.95
N ASP A 392 14.87 -4.43 -4.05
CA ASP A 392 13.88 -4.06 -3.01
C ASP A 392 12.78 -5.11 -2.88
N THR A 393 12.23 -5.56 -4.01
CA THR A 393 11.18 -6.59 -4.04
C THR A 393 11.72 -7.91 -3.49
N LEU A 394 12.92 -8.31 -3.87
CA LEU A 394 13.49 -9.58 -3.44
C LEU A 394 13.95 -9.55 -1.97
N LEU A 395 14.51 -8.44 -1.48
CA LEU A 395 14.83 -8.26 -0.04
C LEU A 395 13.58 -8.29 0.82
N SER A 396 12.49 -7.66 0.37
CA SER A 396 11.20 -7.72 1.08
C SER A 396 10.63 -9.15 1.09
N ALA A 397 10.75 -9.88 -0.02
CA ALA A 397 10.37 -11.28 -0.13
C ALA A 397 11.18 -12.20 0.80
N ILE A 398 12.50 -12.03 0.87
CA ILE A 398 13.38 -12.82 1.78
C ILE A 398 13.01 -12.58 3.23
N ASN A 399 12.80 -11.32 3.62
CA ASN A 399 12.45 -10.99 4.99
C ASN A 399 11.10 -11.59 5.38
N LEU A 400 10.12 -11.56 4.48
CA LEU A 400 8.83 -12.22 4.67
C LEU A 400 9.00 -13.75 4.77
N MET A 401 9.74 -14.38 3.86
CA MET A 401 10.04 -15.81 3.88
C MET A 401 10.74 -16.22 5.18
N THR A 402 11.68 -15.42 5.68
CA THR A 402 12.35 -15.66 6.96
C THR A 402 11.34 -15.68 8.12
N LYS A 403 10.38 -14.75 8.13
CA LYS A 403 9.31 -14.73 9.14
C LYS A 403 8.41 -15.97 9.03
N LEU A 404 8.03 -16.35 7.80
CA LEU A 404 7.19 -17.51 7.55
C LEU A 404 7.88 -18.82 7.95
N VAL A 405 9.17 -18.95 7.65
CA VAL A 405 9.98 -20.13 7.98
C VAL A 405 10.12 -20.28 9.49
N LYS A 406 10.42 -19.16 10.18
CA LYS A 406 10.48 -19.13 11.65
C LYS A 406 9.13 -19.50 12.29
N SER A 407 8.03 -19.00 11.74
CA SER A 407 6.69 -19.22 12.30
C SER A 407 6.18 -20.65 12.10
N ASN A 408 6.69 -21.36 11.09
CA ASN A 408 6.41 -22.79 10.86
C ASN A 408 7.42 -23.74 11.55
N GLN A 409 8.37 -23.22 12.33
CA GLN A 409 9.39 -24.02 13.04
C GLN A 409 10.24 -24.94 12.14
N PHE A 410 10.50 -24.52 10.90
CA PHE A 410 11.40 -25.25 10.00
C PHE A 410 12.86 -25.23 10.49
N SER A 411 13.65 -26.22 10.08
CA SER A 411 15.07 -26.34 10.44
C SER A 411 15.97 -25.32 9.74
N THR A 412 15.53 -24.78 8.60
CA THR A 412 16.24 -23.78 7.82
C THR A 412 16.45 -22.47 8.58
N THR A 413 17.70 -22.01 8.67
CA THR A 413 18.04 -20.77 9.36
C THR A 413 17.85 -19.54 8.47
N LYS A 414 17.83 -18.34 9.07
CA LYS A 414 17.81 -17.08 8.31
C LYS A 414 18.96 -17.02 7.31
N ASN A 415 20.20 -17.30 7.74
CA ASN A 415 21.38 -17.21 6.88
C ASN A 415 21.30 -18.14 5.66
N ASP A 416 20.67 -19.30 5.81
CA ASP A 416 20.45 -20.22 4.70
C ASP A 416 19.51 -19.64 3.63
N LEU A 417 18.44 -18.94 4.03
CA LEU A 417 17.55 -18.29 3.06
C LEU A 417 18.24 -17.17 2.29
N TRP A 418 19.12 -16.42 2.97
CA TRP A 418 19.89 -15.35 2.34
C TRP A 418 20.94 -15.89 1.37
N SER A 419 21.63 -16.99 1.69
CA SER A 419 22.57 -17.64 0.78
C SER A 419 21.87 -18.22 -0.45
N LEU A 420 20.77 -18.95 -0.26
CA LEU A 420 19.95 -19.50 -1.35
C LEU A 420 19.43 -18.42 -2.30
N SER A 421 19.01 -17.30 -1.73
CA SER A 421 18.53 -16.18 -2.53
C SER A 421 19.64 -15.49 -3.32
N LEU A 422 20.86 -15.45 -2.77
CA LEU A 422 22.03 -14.94 -3.49
C LEU A 422 22.42 -15.86 -4.65
N ASP A 423 22.40 -17.19 -4.42
CA ASP A 423 22.69 -18.18 -5.47
C ASP A 423 21.70 -18.04 -6.63
N TYR A 424 20.40 -18.02 -6.33
CA TYR A 424 19.33 -17.81 -7.33
C TYR A 424 19.53 -16.53 -8.14
N LEU A 425 19.82 -15.42 -7.45
CA LEU A 425 19.96 -14.10 -8.06
C LEU A 425 21.17 -14.05 -8.99
N ILE A 426 22.28 -14.70 -8.65
CA ILE A 426 23.46 -14.80 -9.52
C ILE A 426 23.18 -15.64 -10.76
N ASP A 427 22.43 -16.74 -10.60
CA ASP A 427 22.11 -17.65 -11.72
C ASP A 427 21.10 -17.04 -12.70
N HIS A 428 20.23 -16.14 -12.22
CA HIS A 428 19.20 -15.48 -13.01
C HIS A 428 19.48 -14.00 -13.30
N LYS A 429 20.72 -13.52 -13.06
CA LYS A 429 21.10 -12.09 -13.17
C LYS A 429 20.78 -11.43 -14.53
N ASN A 430 20.70 -12.21 -15.60
CA ASN A 430 20.45 -11.73 -16.97
C ASN A 430 18.97 -11.87 -17.38
N ASN A 431 18.15 -12.52 -16.55
CA ASN A 431 16.74 -12.79 -16.83
C ASN A 431 15.86 -11.88 -15.96
N ARG A 432 14.59 -11.71 -16.38
CA ARG A 432 13.60 -11.03 -15.54
C ARG A 432 13.31 -11.91 -14.32
N ILE A 433 13.57 -11.38 -13.12
CA ILE A 433 13.23 -12.05 -11.87
C ILE A 433 11.76 -11.76 -11.58
N ASP A 434 10.91 -12.77 -11.72
CA ASP A 434 9.50 -12.70 -11.35
C ASP A 434 9.26 -13.38 -9.99
N SER A 435 8.28 -12.89 -9.23
CA SER A 435 8.00 -13.38 -7.87
C SER A 435 7.63 -14.88 -7.84
N LYS A 436 7.07 -15.41 -8.92
CA LYS A 436 6.65 -16.81 -9.01
C LYS A 436 7.83 -17.75 -9.27
N SER A 437 8.76 -17.39 -10.15
CA SER A 437 9.97 -18.18 -10.42
C SER A 437 10.91 -18.21 -9.23
N TYR A 438 11.03 -17.10 -8.50
CA TYR A 438 11.77 -17.02 -7.24
C TYR A 438 11.16 -17.91 -6.15
N VAL A 439 9.84 -17.80 -5.93
CA VAL A 439 9.15 -18.65 -4.94
C VAL A 439 9.25 -20.12 -5.32
N ARG A 440 9.15 -20.48 -6.61
CA ARG A 440 9.30 -21.88 -7.06
C ARG A 440 10.66 -22.44 -6.64
N HIS A 441 11.73 -21.71 -6.95
CA HIS A 441 13.08 -22.11 -6.59
C HIS A 441 13.25 -22.28 -5.08
N LEU A 442 12.76 -21.33 -4.27
CA LEU A 442 12.82 -21.45 -2.82
C LEU A 442 12.06 -22.67 -2.30
N ILE A 443 10.85 -22.92 -2.79
CA ILE A 443 10.04 -24.07 -2.38
C ILE A 443 10.73 -25.38 -2.77
N ASP A 444 11.34 -25.45 -3.95
CA ASP A 444 12.09 -26.62 -4.42
C ASP A 444 13.25 -26.95 -3.48
N VAL A 445 14.07 -25.95 -3.15
CA VAL A 445 15.23 -26.15 -2.28
C VAL A 445 14.82 -26.42 -0.83
N LEU A 446 13.77 -25.75 -0.33
CA LEU A 446 13.24 -26.00 1.01
C LEU A 446 12.62 -27.39 1.12
N ALA A 447 11.97 -27.91 0.07
CA ALA A 447 11.41 -29.25 0.06
C ALA A 447 12.49 -30.31 0.27
N GLU A 448 13.63 -30.17 -0.43
CA GLU A 448 14.78 -31.04 -0.26
C GLU A 448 15.39 -30.92 1.15
N LYS A 449 15.58 -29.69 1.63
CA LYS A 449 16.25 -29.43 2.92
C LYS A 449 15.42 -29.86 4.14
N GLU A 450 14.12 -29.61 4.11
CA GLU A 450 13.19 -30.01 5.18
C GLU A 450 12.68 -31.46 5.03
N LYS A 451 13.14 -32.20 4.02
CA LYS A 451 12.65 -33.56 3.67
C LYS A 451 11.10 -33.61 3.59
N SER A 452 10.50 -32.57 3.02
CA SER A 452 9.05 -32.41 2.90
C SER A 452 8.64 -32.34 1.43
N SER A 453 7.37 -32.63 1.12
CA SER A 453 6.88 -32.44 -0.24
C SER A 453 6.66 -30.95 -0.53
N LYS A 454 6.89 -30.53 -1.78
CA LYS A 454 6.61 -29.15 -2.25
C LYS A 454 5.18 -28.73 -1.91
N LEU A 455 4.22 -29.63 -2.12
CA LEU A 455 2.82 -29.46 -1.76
C LEU A 455 2.59 -29.23 -0.26
N ASN A 456 3.25 -29.98 0.62
CA ASN A 456 3.11 -29.77 2.07
C ASN A 456 3.67 -28.42 2.50
N LEU A 457 4.82 -28.01 1.96
CA LEU A 457 5.40 -26.69 2.22
C LEU A 457 4.49 -25.58 1.72
N LEU A 458 3.97 -25.68 0.49
CA LEU A 458 3.02 -24.71 -0.06
C LEU A 458 1.74 -24.64 0.78
N VAL A 459 1.25 -25.78 1.30
CA VAL A 459 0.10 -25.82 2.21
C VAL A 459 0.40 -25.09 3.52
N GLN A 460 1.57 -25.29 4.12
CA GLN A 460 1.98 -24.62 5.35
C GLN A 460 2.20 -23.12 5.14
N PHE A 461 2.91 -22.73 4.08
CA PHE A 461 3.18 -21.33 3.77
C PHE A 461 1.94 -20.53 3.36
N THR A 462 0.87 -21.18 2.86
CA THR A 462 -0.37 -20.48 2.49
C THR A 462 -1.39 -20.36 3.63
N GLN A 463 -1.05 -20.80 4.85
CA GLN A 463 -1.93 -20.64 6.02
C GLN A 463 -1.98 -19.18 6.48
N LEU A 464 -3.16 -18.55 6.40
CA LEU A 464 -3.36 -17.13 6.72
C LEU A 464 -2.94 -16.71 8.14
N LYS A 465 -2.94 -17.64 9.12
CA LYS A 465 -2.54 -17.36 10.52
C LYS A 465 -1.07 -16.95 10.65
N ILE A 466 -0.24 -17.31 9.67
CA ILE A 466 1.21 -17.20 9.72
C ILE A 466 1.70 -15.92 9.02
N TRP A 467 0.84 -15.27 8.22
CA TRP A 467 1.18 -14.06 7.48
C TRP A 467 1.10 -12.82 8.37
N PRO A 468 2.03 -11.86 8.22
CA PRO A 468 1.93 -10.57 8.90
C PRO A 468 0.64 -9.84 8.50
N SER A 469 0.00 -9.17 9.47
CA SER A 469 -1.16 -8.29 9.21
C SER A 469 -0.82 -7.05 8.36
N GLU A 470 0.47 -6.77 8.17
CA GLU A 470 0.99 -5.70 7.32
C GLU A 470 0.80 -6.04 5.82
N ARG A 471 0.02 -5.21 5.12
CA ARG A 471 -0.23 -5.35 3.68
C ARG A 471 0.80 -4.57 2.87
N SER A 472 1.80 -5.24 2.31
CA SER A 472 2.71 -4.68 1.30
C SER A 472 2.44 -5.33 -0.07
N LYS A 473 2.75 -4.60 -1.16
CA LYS A 473 2.66 -5.14 -2.53
C LYS A 473 3.45 -6.45 -2.67
N SER A 474 4.65 -6.51 -2.11
CA SER A 474 5.51 -7.70 -2.11
C SER A 474 4.89 -8.89 -1.37
N ASN A 475 4.18 -8.66 -0.26
CA ASN A 475 3.51 -9.74 0.47
C ASN A 475 2.40 -10.36 -0.39
N ILE A 476 1.65 -9.53 -1.10
CA ILE A 476 0.58 -9.97 -2.00
C ILE A 476 1.18 -10.75 -3.18
N GLU A 477 2.21 -10.22 -3.83
CA GLU A 477 2.87 -10.88 -4.96
C GLU A 477 3.51 -12.24 -4.57
N LEU A 478 4.11 -12.32 -3.37
CA LEU A 478 4.66 -13.58 -2.86
C LEU A 478 3.54 -14.61 -2.57
N TYR A 479 2.44 -14.16 -1.96
CA TYR A 479 1.29 -15.01 -1.65
C TYR A 479 0.62 -15.53 -2.94
N GLU A 480 0.40 -14.65 -3.91
CA GLU A 480 -0.15 -15.00 -5.22
C GLU A 480 0.78 -15.94 -5.99
N GLY A 481 2.10 -15.72 -5.92
CA GLY A 481 3.12 -16.62 -6.46
C GLY A 481 3.02 -18.02 -5.86
N MET A 482 2.94 -18.14 -4.53
CA MET A 482 2.76 -19.41 -3.84
C MET A 482 1.44 -20.10 -4.19
N ILE A 483 0.34 -19.35 -4.28
CA ILE A 483 -0.95 -19.91 -4.71
C ILE A 483 -0.88 -20.39 -6.16
N SER A 484 -0.23 -19.63 -7.04
CA SER A 484 -0.10 -20.03 -8.44
C SER A 484 0.75 -21.30 -8.59
N LEU A 485 1.82 -21.45 -7.81
CA LEU A 485 2.65 -22.66 -7.81
C LEU A 485 1.90 -23.84 -7.21
N TYR A 486 1.16 -23.60 -6.13
CA TYR A 486 0.24 -24.56 -5.56
C TYR A 486 -0.75 -25.06 -6.61
N LYS A 487 -1.34 -24.17 -7.42
CA LYS A 487 -2.27 -24.54 -8.51
C LYS A 487 -1.61 -25.36 -9.62
N GLU A 488 -0.34 -25.09 -9.97
CA GLU A 488 0.40 -25.84 -10.99
C GLU A 488 0.80 -27.23 -10.50
N ASP A 489 1.31 -27.34 -9.27
CA ASP A 489 1.67 -28.61 -8.63
C ASP A 489 0.44 -29.44 -8.22
N LEU A 490 -0.76 -28.83 -8.24
CA LEU A 490 -2.07 -29.44 -7.97
C LEU A 490 -2.71 -30.12 -9.20
N GLY A 491 -2.01 -30.23 -10.33
CA GLY A 491 -2.47 -30.97 -11.50
C GLY A 491 -2.96 -32.37 -11.11
N ASN A 492 -4.28 -32.49 -10.91
CA ASN A 492 -5.03 -33.64 -10.40
C ASN A 492 -4.72 -34.11 -8.97
N THR A 493 -5.20 -33.42 -7.92
CA THR A 493 -6.08 -34.01 -6.86
C THR A 493 -6.33 -33.07 -5.65
N ASN A 494 -7.58 -33.11 -5.16
CA ASN A 494 -8.12 -32.60 -3.89
C ASN A 494 -8.63 -31.14 -3.77
N LEU A 495 -9.77 -30.90 -4.44
CA LEU A 495 -10.82 -29.89 -4.11
C LEU A 495 -11.19 -29.83 -2.61
N ASN A 496 -10.90 -30.89 -1.85
CA ASN A 496 -11.14 -30.99 -0.40
C ASN A 496 -10.33 -29.99 0.44
N ILE A 497 -9.14 -29.57 0.00
CA ILE A 497 -8.31 -28.63 0.80
C ILE A 497 -8.74 -27.18 0.59
N LEU A 498 -9.05 -26.78 -0.64
CA LEU A 498 -9.60 -25.45 -0.92
C LEU A 498 -10.97 -25.27 -0.25
N SER A 499 -11.86 -26.25 -0.36
CA SER A 499 -13.16 -26.23 0.33
C SER A 499 -13.01 -26.18 1.85
N LYS A 500 -12.06 -26.92 2.45
CA LYS A 500 -11.74 -26.82 3.87
C LYS A 500 -11.27 -25.41 4.27
N ARG A 501 -10.45 -24.75 3.44
CA ARG A 501 -9.94 -23.40 3.70
C ARG A 501 -11.00 -22.31 3.52
N VAL A 502 -11.87 -22.44 2.52
CA VAL A 502 -13.05 -21.56 2.37
C VAL A 502 -13.96 -21.74 3.58
N ASN A 503 -14.21 -22.98 4.02
CA ASN A 503 -14.99 -23.25 5.22
C ASN A 503 -14.34 -22.68 6.50
N GLU A 504 -13.02 -22.76 6.65
CA GLU A 504 -12.30 -22.12 7.76
C GLU A 504 -12.44 -20.59 7.75
N LEU A 505 -12.38 -19.96 6.56
CA LEU A 505 -12.56 -18.52 6.40
C LEU A 505 -14.02 -18.10 6.71
N LEU A 506 -14.99 -18.85 6.19
CA LEU A 506 -16.42 -18.64 6.49
C LEU A 506 -16.73 -18.85 7.98
N ASN A 507 -16.15 -19.88 8.62
CA ASN A 507 -16.26 -20.11 10.06
C ASN A 507 -15.68 -18.96 10.89
N LYS A 508 -14.54 -18.38 10.46
CA LYS A 508 -13.97 -17.19 11.09
C LYS A 508 -14.86 -15.95 10.90
N LEU A 509 -15.43 -15.76 9.70
CA LEU A 509 -16.40 -14.70 9.44
C LEU A 509 -17.64 -14.79 10.35
N ASN A 510 -18.00 -15.99 10.79
CA ASN A 510 -19.05 -16.20 11.79
C ASN A 510 -18.57 -15.87 13.23
N GLN A 511 -17.36 -16.28 13.61
CA GLN A 511 -16.82 -16.05 14.97
C GLN A 511 -16.48 -14.58 15.26
N TYR A 512 -15.98 -13.82 14.28
CA TYR A 512 -15.51 -12.43 14.49
C TYR A 512 -16.58 -11.35 14.33
N ALA A 513 -17.72 -11.67 13.69
CA ALA A 513 -18.86 -10.77 13.57
C ALA A 513 -19.46 -10.36 14.93
N LEU A 514 -19.18 -11.13 15.99
CA LEU A 514 -19.63 -10.84 17.35
C LEU A 514 -18.71 -9.90 18.14
N ASN A 515 -17.45 -9.68 17.72
CA ASN A 515 -16.44 -9.03 18.58
C ASN A 515 -15.51 -7.97 17.93
N ASP A 516 -15.28 -7.93 16.60
CA ASP A 516 -14.39 -6.90 16.00
C ASP A 516 -14.67 -6.63 14.50
N GLY A 517 -15.22 -5.44 14.19
CA GLY A 517 -15.64 -5.05 12.84
C GLY A 517 -14.52 -4.78 11.84
N LYS A 518 -13.26 -4.54 12.28
CA LYS A 518 -12.14 -4.31 11.35
C LYS A 518 -11.59 -5.60 10.74
N LEU A 519 -11.57 -6.69 11.51
CA LEU A 519 -11.09 -8.00 11.04
C LEU A 519 -12.11 -8.71 10.14
N ALA A 520 -13.41 -8.46 10.35
CA ALA A 520 -14.48 -8.93 9.47
C ALA A 520 -14.29 -8.43 8.03
N ASN A 521 -14.13 -7.12 7.83
CA ASN A 521 -13.93 -6.51 6.52
C ASN A 521 -12.68 -7.04 5.79
N GLN A 522 -11.61 -7.38 6.51
CA GLN A 522 -10.39 -7.95 5.90
C GLN A 522 -10.61 -9.36 5.36
N ASN A 523 -11.39 -10.18 6.06
CA ASN A 523 -11.73 -11.54 5.62
C ASN A 523 -12.74 -11.50 4.46
N ASP A 524 -13.66 -10.54 4.47
CA ASP A 524 -14.61 -10.30 3.37
C ASP A 524 -13.85 -9.94 2.07
N GLU A 525 -12.86 -9.06 2.14
CA GLU A 525 -12.01 -8.72 0.99
C GLU A 525 -11.22 -9.92 0.45
N ILE A 526 -10.73 -10.80 1.32
CA ILE A 526 -10.03 -12.03 0.91
C ILE A 526 -11.00 -12.97 0.19
N LEU A 527 -12.20 -13.16 0.73
CA LEU A 527 -13.23 -13.99 0.13
C LEU A 527 -13.67 -13.45 -1.23
N VAL A 528 -13.82 -12.13 -1.37
CA VAL A 528 -14.09 -11.46 -2.65
C VAL A 528 -12.99 -11.72 -3.68
N ARG A 529 -11.71 -11.61 -3.31
CA ARG A 529 -10.59 -11.95 -4.23
C ARG A 529 -10.57 -13.43 -4.59
N TRP A 530 -10.94 -14.31 -3.66
CA TRP A 530 -11.04 -15.74 -3.94
C TRP A 530 -12.17 -16.05 -4.92
N ILE A 531 -13.30 -15.35 -4.83
CA ILE A 531 -14.37 -15.43 -5.83
C ILE A 531 -13.86 -15.00 -7.20
N GLN A 532 -13.06 -13.92 -7.29
CA GLN A 532 -12.49 -13.47 -8.57
C GLN A 532 -11.51 -14.48 -9.19
N THR A 533 -10.78 -15.23 -8.36
CA THR A 533 -9.70 -16.12 -8.81
C THR A 533 -10.11 -17.59 -8.92
N ASN A 534 -11.15 -18.03 -8.20
CA ASN A 534 -11.64 -19.41 -8.11
C ASN A 534 -13.17 -19.45 -7.89
N PRO A 535 -13.97 -18.87 -8.81
CA PRO A 535 -15.40 -18.64 -8.58
C PRO A 535 -16.22 -19.91 -8.35
N LYS A 536 -15.95 -20.96 -9.11
CA LYS A 536 -16.69 -22.21 -9.05
C LYS A 536 -16.46 -22.92 -7.72
N GLU A 537 -15.20 -23.04 -7.32
CA GLU A 537 -14.80 -23.79 -6.14
C GLU A 537 -15.21 -23.08 -4.84
N VAL A 538 -15.14 -21.75 -4.82
CA VAL A 538 -15.64 -20.96 -3.70
C VAL A 538 -17.15 -21.09 -3.57
N PHE A 539 -17.89 -21.06 -4.68
CA PHE A 539 -19.32 -21.27 -4.68
C PHE A 539 -19.72 -22.67 -4.18
N GLU A 540 -19.03 -23.72 -4.62
CA GLU A 540 -19.25 -25.09 -4.15
C GLU A 540 -18.98 -25.24 -2.64
N ALA A 541 -18.01 -24.50 -2.09
CA ALA A 541 -17.76 -24.46 -0.65
C ALA A 541 -18.87 -23.70 0.11
N MET A 542 -19.33 -22.55 -0.42
CA MET A 542 -20.47 -21.81 0.14
C MET A 542 -21.75 -22.64 0.15
N LEU A 543 -21.97 -23.49 -0.86
CA LEU A 543 -23.09 -24.43 -0.91
C LEU A 543 -23.07 -25.42 0.27
N LYS A 544 -21.88 -25.87 0.70
CA LYS A 544 -21.69 -26.83 1.80
C LYS A 544 -21.62 -26.18 3.18
N TYR A 545 -21.59 -24.85 3.25
CA TYR A 545 -21.47 -24.10 4.50
C TYR A 545 -22.79 -24.07 5.29
N GLU A 546 -22.70 -24.27 6.61
CA GLU A 546 -23.84 -24.47 7.52
C GLU A 546 -24.64 -23.18 7.79
N HIS A 547 -23.98 -22.05 8.02
CA HIS A 547 -24.64 -20.79 8.41
C HIS A 547 -25.03 -19.93 7.18
N LYS A 548 -26.15 -20.27 6.55
CA LYS A 548 -26.64 -19.59 5.34
C LYS A 548 -27.03 -18.12 5.53
N GLU A 549 -27.46 -17.72 6.73
CA GLU A 549 -27.83 -16.33 7.05
C GLU A 549 -26.63 -15.38 6.94
N ARG A 550 -25.48 -15.78 7.49
CA ARG A 550 -24.25 -14.98 7.41
C ARG A 550 -23.71 -14.88 5.98
N LEU A 551 -23.87 -15.94 5.18
CA LEU A 551 -23.56 -15.89 3.75
C LEU A 551 -24.43 -14.86 3.03
N GLN A 552 -25.73 -14.79 3.33
CA GLN A 552 -26.60 -13.78 2.73
C GLN A 552 -26.16 -12.37 3.11
N GLU A 553 -25.81 -12.14 4.38
CA GLU A 553 -25.29 -10.85 4.83
C GLU A 553 -24.04 -10.45 4.03
N PHE A 554 -23.03 -11.32 3.95
CA PHE A 554 -21.82 -11.09 3.15
C PHE A 554 -22.12 -10.78 1.67
N LEU A 555 -23.03 -11.54 1.06
CA LEU A 555 -23.42 -11.33 -0.33
C LEU A 555 -24.10 -9.98 -0.53
N ASN A 556 -24.90 -9.52 0.44
CA ASN A 556 -25.58 -8.23 0.37
C ASN A 556 -24.63 -7.05 0.61
N SER A 557 -23.67 -7.18 1.53
CA SER A 557 -22.83 -6.06 1.96
C SER A 557 -21.51 -5.92 1.20
N HIS A 558 -20.91 -7.02 0.71
CA HIS A 558 -19.55 -7.00 0.18
C HIS A 558 -19.41 -7.52 -1.26
N LEU A 559 -20.37 -8.28 -1.77
CA LEU A 559 -20.32 -8.80 -3.14
C LEU A 559 -21.03 -7.87 -4.13
N LYS A 560 -20.34 -7.49 -5.20
CA LYS A 560 -20.91 -6.69 -6.29
C LYS A 560 -21.51 -7.57 -7.38
N ASN A 561 -22.46 -7.00 -8.13
CA ASN A 561 -23.13 -7.65 -9.25
C ASN A 561 -22.16 -8.23 -10.30
N GLU A 562 -21.07 -7.53 -10.58
CA GLU A 562 -20.00 -7.96 -11.51
C GLU A 562 -19.36 -9.28 -11.05
N GLN A 563 -19.18 -9.43 -9.73
CA GLN A 563 -18.59 -10.64 -9.14
C GLN A 563 -19.59 -11.79 -9.14
N ALA A 564 -20.87 -11.53 -8.87
CA ALA A 564 -21.91 -12.55 -9.04
C ALA A 564 -22.05 -13.01 -10.49
N GLN A 565 -21.96 -12.09 -11.45
CA GLN A 565 -21.94 -12.42 -12.87
C GLN A 565 -20.75 -13.34 -13.20
N LEU A 566 -19.56 -13.01 -12.71
CA LEU A 566 -18.37 -13.85 -12.89
C LEU A 566 -18.54 -15.26 -12.30
N VAL A 567 -19.22 -15.40 -11.16
CA VAL A 567 -19.54 -16.73 -10.60
C VAL A 567 -20.49 -17.48 -11.51
N ILE A 568 -21.61 -16.86 -11.88
CA ILE A 568 -22.65 -17.47 -12.72
C ILE A 568 -22.10 -17.91 -14.07
N GLU A 569 -21.27 -17.09 -14.72
CA GLU A 569 -20.64 -17.43 -16.01
C GLU A 569 -19.67 -18.62 -15.94
N LYS A 570 -19.11 -18.91 -14.75
CA LYS A 570 -18.18 -20.01 -14.52
C LYS A 570 -18.86 -21.26 -13.97
N LEU A 571 -20.13 -21.16 -13.59
CA LEU A 571 -20.95 -22.30 -13.16
C LEU A 571 -21.58 -22.98 -14.38
N ASN A 572 -21.35 -24.29 -14.50
CA ASN A 572 -21.90 -25.12 -15.59
C ASN A 572 -23.17 -25.87 -15.17
N ASN A 573 -24.03 -25.26 -14.35
CA ASN A 573 -25.28 -25.89 -13.89
C ASN A 573 -26.51 -25.29 -14.59
N THR A 574 -27.64 -25.98 -14.47
CA THR A 574 -28.90 -25.62 -15.12
C THR A 574 -29.35 -24.20 -14.73
N GLN A 575 -29.41 -23.91 -13.42
CA GLN A 575 -29.80 -22.61 -12.87
C GLN A 575 -28.97 -21.44 -13.41
N ALA A 576 -27.64 -21.57 -13.45
CA ALA A 576 -26.75 -20.56 -14.03
C ALA A 576 -27.00 -20.35 -15.52
N SER A 577 -27.19 -21.44 -16.28
CA SER A 577 -27.48 -21.34 -17.72
C SER A 577 -28.79 -20.59 -18.01
N ILE A 578 -29.79 -20.75 -17.15
CA ILE A 578 -31.08 -20.05 -17.23
C ILE A 578 -30.92 -18.56 -16.98
N LEU A 579 -30.17 -18.16 -15.94
CA LEU A 579 -29.90 -16.73 -15.67
C LEU A 579 -29.22 -16.05 -16.85
N ILE A 580 -28.25 -16.72 -17.48
CA ILE A 580 -27.55 -16.20 -18.66
C ILE A 580 -28.54 -16.05 -19.85
N ARG A 581 -29.46 -17.00 -20.04
CA ARG A 581 -30.51 -16.90 -21.07
C ARG A 581 -31.47 -15.74 -20.78
N ILE A 582 -31.99 -15.64 -19.56
CA ILE A 582 -32.86 -14.53 -19.12
C ILE A 582 -32.16 -13.19 -19.35
N GLN A 583 -30.90 -13.05 -18.95
CA GLN A 583 -30.14 -11.82 -19.12
C GLN A 583 -30.03 -11.44 -20.61
N ARG A 584 -29.82 -12.40 -21.51
CA ARG A 584 -29.77 -12.12 -22.96
C ARG A 584 -31.10 -11.64 -23.52
N VAL A 585 -32.22 -12.25 -23.09
CA VAL A 585 -33.56 -11.82 -23.52
C VAL A 585 -33.88 -10.43 -22.98
N LEU A 586 -33.57 -10.16 -21.70
CA LEU A 586 -33.75 -8.83 -21.12
C LEU A 586 -32.95 -7.76 -21.88
N LYS A 587 -31.71 -8.05 -22.28
CA LYS A 587 -30.91 -7.14 -23.11
C LYS A 587 -31.58 -6.81 -24.45
N GLU A 588 -32.29 -7.75 -25.05
CA GLU A 588 -33.03 -7.55 -26.30
C GLU A 588 -34.27 -6.67 -26.05
N LEU A 589 -35.05 -6.99 -25.01
CA LEU A 589 -36.24 -6.24 -24.61
C LEU A 589 -35.95 -4.81 -24.15
N ARG A 590 -34.71 -4.52 -23.72
CA ARG A 590 -34.26 -3.17 -23.37
C ARG A 590 -34.39 -2.18 -24.54
N SER A 591 -34.42 -2.66 -25.78
CA SER A 591 -34.58 -1.83 -26.98
C SER A 591 -35.97 -1.21 -27.11
N ASN A 592 -36.95 -1.68 -26.34
CA ASN A 592 -38.27 -1.08 -26.23
C ASN A 592 -38.27 0.01 -25.15
N ASP A 593 -38.41 1.27 -25.56
CA ASP A 593 -38.38 2.45 -24.67
C ASP A 593 -39.39 2.38 -23.52
N ALA A 594 -40.55 1.73 -23.72
CA ALA A 594 -41.56 1.56 -22.68
C ALA A 594 -41.12 0.59 -21.57
N LEU A 595 -40.38 -0.47 -21.94
CA LEU A 595 -39.94 -1.53 -21.01
C LEU A 595 -38.54 -1.28 -20.43
N ALA A 596 -37.75 -0.41 -21.06
CA ALA A 596 -36.34 -0.19 -20.74
C ALA A 596 -36.08 0.11 -19.26
N GLN A 597 -36.95 0.89 -18.61
CA GLN A 597 -36.80 1.22 -17.19
C GLN A 597 -36.93 -0.01 -16.29
N VAL A 598 -37.92 -0.86 -16.53
CA VAL A 598 -38.17 -2.07 -15.72
C VAL A 598 -37.13 -3.13 -16.01
N VAL A 599 -36.74 -3.29 -17.28
CA VAL A 599 -35.66 -4.19 -17.69
C VAL A 599 -34.36 -3.85 -16.98
N GLN A 600 -33.99 -2.57 -16.89
CA GLN A 600 -32.78 -2.15 -16.17
C GLN A 600 -32.82 -2.48 -14.68
N ILE A 601 -33.99 -2.37 -14.04
CA ILE A 601 -34.16 -2.75 -12.62
C ILE A 601 -33.92 -4.25 -12.44
N ILE A 602 -34.45 -5.09 -13.34
CA ILE A 602 -34.26 -6.55 -13.29
C ILE A 602 -32.81 -6.91 -13.56
N GLU A 603 -32.21 -6.40 -14.65
CA GLU A 603 -30.81 -6.65 -15.01
C GLU A 603 -29.85 -6.26 -13.88
N GLY A 604 -30.13 -5.12 -13.23
CA GLY A 604 -29.34 -4.60 -12.12
C GLY A 604 -29.40 -5.43 -10.84
N LYS A 605 -30.22 -6.50 -10.76
CA LYS A 605 -30.26 -7.39 -9.59
C LYS A 605 -30.25 -8.88 -9.94
N LEU A 606 -30.45 -9.24 -11.22
CA LEU A 606 -30.64 -10.61 -11.69
C LEU A 606 -29.55 -11.57 -11.22
N MET A 607 -28.28 -11.20 -11.38
CA MET A 607 -27.14 -12.08 -11.06
C MET A 607 -26.98 -12.29 -9.55
N MET A 608 -27.08 -11.22 -8.75
CA MET A 608 -27.02 -11.33 -7.28
C MET A 608 -28.19 -12.15 -6.72
N ILE A 609 -29.42 -11.86 -7.15
CA ILE A 609 -30.63 -12.59 -6.72
C ILE A 609 -30.52 -14.06 -7.09
N GLY A 610 -30.12 -14.35 -8.33
CA GLY A 610 -29.91 -15.71 -8.81
C GLY A 610 -28.90 -16.47 -7.96
N LEU A 611 -27.73 -15.88 -7.70
CA LEU A 611 -26.67 -16.47 -6.88
C LEU A 611 -27.16 -16.78 -5.45
N GLN A 612 -27.93 -15.88 -4.83
CA GLN A 612 -28.51 -16.08 -3.50
C GLN A 612 -29.50 -17.24 -3.47
N ILE A 613 -30.42 -17.30 -4.43
CA ILE A 613 -31.42 -18.38 -4.52
C ILE A 613 -30.72 -19.73 -4.74
N MET A 614 -29.68 -19.78 -5.57
CA MET A 614 -28.90 -21.00 -5.78
C MET A 614 -28.23 -21.51 -4.50
N LEU A 615 -27.85 -20.61 -3.58
CA LEU A 615 -27.23 -20.98 -2.29
C LEU A 615 -28.22 -21.45 -1.23
N ILE A 616 -29.42 -20.88 -1.22
CA ILE A 616 -30.49 -21.18 -0.26
C ILE A 616 -31.28 -22.41 -0.70
N SER A 617 -31.57 -22.50 -1.99
CA SER A 617 -32.49 -23.48 -2.58
C SER A 617 -31.87 -24.16 -3.80
N PRO A 618 -30.77 -24.92 -3.64
CA PRO A 618 -30.02 -25.53 -4.74
C PRO A 618 -30.81 -26.61 -5.51
N ARG A 619 -31.95 -27.07 -4.97
CA ARG A 619 -32.78 -28.14 -5.55
C ARG A 619 -34.02 -27.64 -6.31
N PHE A 620 -34.21 -26.33 -6.44
CA PHE A 620 -35.34 -25.79 -7.20
C PHE A 620 -35.33 -26.29 -8.63
N SER A 621 -36.51 -26.70 -9.11
CA SER A 621 -36.73 -26.92 -10.53
C SER A 621 -36.49 -25.63 -11.30
N GLU A 622 -36.24 -25.74 -12.60
CA GLU A 622 -36.03 -24.57 -13.47
C GLU A 622 -37.18 -23.56 -13.37
N LEU A 623 -38.44 -24.03 -13.37
CA LEU A 623 -39.60 -23.15 -13.25
C LEU A 623 -39.70 -22.48 -11.87
N GLU A 624 -39.47 -23.21 -10.78
CA GLU A 624 -39.48 -22.62 -9.42
C GLU A 624 -38.36 -21.59 -9.25
N PHE A 625 -37.19 -21.87 -9.81
CA PHE A 625 -36.06 -20.97 -9.80
C PHE A 625 -36.36 -19.67 -10.56
N ILE A 626 -36.89 -19.75 -11.78
CA ILE A 626 -37.30 -18.58 -12.56
C ILE A 626 -38.36 -17.77 -11.81
N LYS A 627 -39.38 -18.44 -11.26
CA LYS A 627 -40.45 -17.79 -10.49
C LYS A 627 -39.91 -17.03 -9.29
N GLU A 628 -39.02 -17.65 -8.50
CA GLU A 628 -38.45 -16.99 -7.34
C GLU A 628 -37.54 -15.82 -7.74
N VAL A 629 -36.65 -15.99 -8.74
CA VAL A 629 -35.77 -14.90 -9.23
C VAL A 629 -36.59 -13.70 -9.67
N LEU A 630 -37.63 -13.90 -10.47
CA LEU A 630 -38.50 -12.83 -10.96
C LEU A 630 -39.34 -12.23 -9.82
N ALA A 631 -39.87 -13.04 -8.91
CA ALA A 631 -40.59 -12.56 -7.75
C ALA A 631 -39.72 -11.70 -6.83
N GLN A 632 -38.45 -12.05 -6.61
CA GLN A 632 -37.52 -11.23 -5.83
C GLN A 632 -37.18 -9.92 -6.55
N SER A 633 -37.01 -9.95 -7.87
CA SER A 633 -36.68 -8.76 -8.67
C SER A 633 -37.79 -7.70 -8.66
N SER A 634 -39.06 -8.10 -8.43
CA SER A 634 -40.23 -7.23 -8.45
C SER A 634 -40.67 -6.69 -7.10
N ARG A 635 -40.02 -7.06 -5.99
CA ARG A 635 -40.47 -6.73 -4.63
C ARG A 635 -40.58 -5.24 -4.33
N MET A 636 -39.75 -4.40 -4.95
CA MET A 636 -39.69 -2.95 -4.72
C MET A 636 -40.27 -2.12 -5.88
N MET A 637 -41.00 -2.75 -6.79
CA MET A 637 -41.57 -2.06 -7.96
C MET A 637 -42.87 -1.32 -7.58
N SER A 638 -43.04 -0.12 -8.13
CA SER A 638 -44.31 0.61 -8.05
C SER A 638 -45.41 -0.08 -8.84
N LYS A 639 -46.68 0.26 -8.58
CA LYS A 639 -47.84 -0.24 -9.35
C LYS A 639 -47.65 -0.14 -10.88
N LYS A 640 -47.21 1.03 -11.37
CA LYS A 640 -46.93 1.25 -12.80
C LYS A 640 -45.77 0.38 -13.31
N GLN A 641 -44.74 0.18 -12.49
CA GLN A 641 -43.62 -0.69 -12.86
C GLN A 641 -44.02 -2.17 -12.87
N LEU A 642 -44.97 -2.61 -12.04
CA LEU A 642 -45.48 -3.98 -12.04
C LEU A 642 -46.35 -4.29 -13.27
N GLU A 643 -47.11 -3.33 -13.77
CA GLU A 643 -47.85 -3.47 -15.03
C GLU A 643 -46.87 -3.73 -16.18
N LEU A 644 -45.85 -2.88 -16.33
CA LEU A 644 -44.77 -3.06 -17.31
C LEU A 644 -43.94 -4.33 -17.03
N PHE A 645 -43.77 -4.73 -15.77
CA PHE A 645 -43.09 -5.98 -15.40
C PHE A 645 -43.86 -7.21 -15.89
N ASN A 646 -45.20 -7.19 -15.86
CA ASN A 646 -46.00 -8.27 -16.44
C ASN A 646 -45.84 -8.35 -17.96
N GLU A 647 -45.72 -7.22 -18.65
CA GLU A 647 -45.40 -7.19 -20.08
C GLU A 647 -44.04 -7.80 -20.35
N VAL A 648 -43.01 -7.45 -19.56
CA VAL A 648 -41.67 -8.09 -19.64
C VAL A 648 -41.77 -9.60 -19.39
N ILE A 649 -42.55 -10.06 -18.42
CA ILE A 649 -42.74 -11.50 -18.17
C ILE A 649 -43.39 -12.18 -19.37
N ASN A 650 -44.41 -11.57 -20.00
CA ASN A 650 -45.06 -12.15 -21.17
C ASN A 650 -44.07 -12.36 -22.31
N GLU A 651 -43.33 -11.30 -22.67
CA GLU A 651 -42.30 -11.34 -23.71
C GLU A 651 -41.17 -12.31 -23.36
N LEU A 652 -40.75 -12.35 -22.09
CA LEU A 652 -39.69 -13.24 -21.61
C LEU A 652 -40.07 -14.71 -21.79
N PHE A 653 -41.30 -15.09 -21.40
CA PHE A 653 -41.76 -16.45 -21.58
C PHE A 653 -42.01 -16.74 -23.06
N GLU A 654 -42.60 -15.85 -23.85
CA GLU A 654 -42.85 -16.10 -25.29
C GLU A 654 -41.56 -16.17 -26.15
N HIS A 655 -40.41 -15.76 -25.61
CA HIS A 655 -39.15 -15.75 -26.32
C HIS A 655 -38.59 -17.16 -26.60
N ASN A 656 -38.13 -17.40 -27.83
CA ASN A 656 -37.58 -18.69 -28.29
C ASN A 656 -36.37 -19.24 -27.50
N ARG A 657 -35.73 -18.41 -26.68
CA ARG A 657 -34.59 -18.78 -25.81
C ARG A 657 -35.02 -19.31 -24.45
N ILE A 658 -36.29 -19.13 -24.10
CA ILE A 658 -36.94 -19.61 -22.87
C ILE A 658 -38.07 -20.50 -23.34
N THR A 659 -37.78 -21.78 -23.57
CA THR A 659 -38.72 -22.71 -24.21
C THR A 659 -39.97 -22.91 -23.36
N VAL A 660 -41.09 -22.25 -23.72
CA VAL A 660 -42.41 -22.40 -23.08
C VAL A 660 -42.97 -23.81 -23.19
N SER A 661 -42.56 -24.57 -24.21
CA SER A 661 -43.04 -25.93 -24.49
C SER A 661 -42.70 -26.97 -23.41
N GLN A 662 -41.99 -26.58 -22.34
CA GLN A 662 -41.63 -27.44 -21.21
C GLN A 662 -42.40 -27.13 -19.91
N TYR A 663 -43.26 -26.10 -19.88
CA TYR A 663 -43.99 -25.70 -18.66
C TYR A 663 -45.51 -25.74 -18.85
N PRO A 664 -46.30 -26.16 -17.83
CA PRO A 664 -47.75 -26.11 -17.91
C PRO A 664 -48.24 -24.67 -18.10
N GLU A 665 -49.06 -24.42 -19.12
CA GLU A 665 -49.64 -23.09 -19.40
C GLU A 665 -50.37 -22.51 -18.18
N THR A 666 -51.04 -23.37 -17.40
CA THR A 666 -51.70 -23.02 -16.14
C THR A 666 -50.73 -22.46 -15.10
N ALA A 667 -49.55 -23.06 -14.95
CA ALA A 667 -48.56 -22.66 -13.95
C ALA A 667 -47.85 -21.34 -14.30
N VAL A 668 -47.77 -20.99 -15.58
CA VAL A 668 -47.25 -19.70 -16.06
C VAL A 668 -48.33 -18.63 -15.96
N ALA A 669 -49.58 -18.96 -16.31
CA ALA A 669 -50.73 -18.06 -16.14
C ALA A 669 -50.97 -17.68 -14.68
N ASP A 670 -50.92 -18.64 -13.75
CA ASP A 670 -51.05 -18.39 -12.31
C ASP A 670 -49.94 -17.47 -11.79
N PHE A 671 -48.72 -17.61 -12.30
CA PHE A 671 -47.61 -16.75 -11.93
C PHE A 671 -47.78 -15.32 -12.48
N LYS A 672 -48.17 -15.18 -13.76
CA LYS A 672 -48.49 -13.89 -14.38
C LYS A 672 -49.61 -13.16 -13.62
N ASN A 673 -50.59 -13.90 -13.08
CA ASN A 673 -51.68 -13.33 -12.30
C ASN A 673 -51.26 -12.76 -10.93
N LYS A 674 -50.11 -13.17 -10.36
CA LYS A 674 -49.62 -12.70 -9.04
C LYS A 674 -49.20 -11.23 -8.99
N PHE A 675 -49.02 -10.58 -10.14
CA PHE A 675 -48.52 -9.21 -10.22
C PHE A 675 -49.47 -8.26 -10.96
N ARG A 676 -50.68 -8.71 -11.35
CA ARG A 676 -51.61 -7.94 -12.18
C ARG A 676 -52.32 -6.80 -11.44
N ILE A 677 -52.51 -6.90 -10.12
CA ILE A 677 -53.18 -5.87 -9.31
C ILE A 677 -52.54 -5.87 -7.93
N LEU A 678 -52.03 -4.72 -7.49
CA LEU A 678 -51.77 -4.44 -6.07
C LEU A 678 -52.96 -3.65 -5.54
N ASN A 679 -53.76 -4.24 -4.67
CA ASN A 679 -54.63 -3.47 -3.80
C ASN A 679 -53.82 -2.95 -2.58
N ASP A 680 -54.39 -2.05 -1.79
CA ASP A 680 -53.67 -1.45 -0.65
C ASP A 680 -53.25 -2.49 0.39
N GLN A 681 -54.04 -3.56 0.55
CA GLN A 681 -53.74 -4.67 1.45
C GLN A 681 -52.53 -5.49 0.95
N ASP A 682 -52.38 -5.69 -0.36
CA ASP A 682 -51.23 -6.37 -0.96
C ASP A 682 -49.93 -5.59 -0.75
N VAL A 683 -50.00 -4.25 -0.75
CA VAL A 683 -48.85 -3.38 -0.45
C VAL A 683 -48.42 -3.55 1.00
N LEU A 684 -49.38 -3.60 1.95
CA LEU A 684 -49.10 -3.84 3.36
C LEU A 684 -48.50 -5.23 3.61
N ILE A 685 -49.09 -6.28 3.04
CA ILE A 685 -48.58 -7.66 3.15
C ILE A 685 -47.15 -7.76 2.59
N ARG A 686 -46.88 -7.16 1.43
CA ARG A 686 -45.53 -7.13 0.85
C ARG A 686 -44.53 -6.38 1.73
N THR A 687 -44.96 -5.24 2.29
CA THR A 687 -44.15 -4.44 3.21
C THR A 687 -43.84 -5.23 4.49
N HIS A 688 -44.82 -5.94 5.06
CA HIS A 688 -44.60 -6.83 6.19
C HIS A 688 -43.54 -7.88 5.85
N VAL A 689 -43.70 -8.61 4.74
CA VAL A 689 -42.73 -9.64 4.32
C VAL A 689 -41.32 -9.07 4.16
N LEU A 690 -41.20 -7.85 3.64
CA LEU A 690 -39.93 -7.14 3.51
C LEU A 690 -39.30 -6.82 4.86
N ILE A 691 -40.10 -6.33 5.81
CA ILE A 691 -39.64 -6.07 7.18
C ILE A 691 -39.17 -7.35 7.86
N SER A 692 -39.98 -8.40 7.81
CA SER A 692 -39.72 -9.67 8.50
C SER A 692 -38.52 -10.43 7.92
N LYS A 693 -38.18 -10.22 6.64
CA LYS A 693 -37.09 -10.95 5.96
C LYS A 693 -35.80 -10.15 5.80
N TYR A 694 -35.85 -8.82 5.74
CA TYR A 694 -34.69 -7.97 5.40
C TYR A 694 -34.32 -6.93 6.48
N GLY A 695 -35.25 -6.60 7.40
CA GLY A 695 -35.00 -6.02 8.73
C GLY A 695 -34.29 -4.66 8.86
N SER A 696 -33.43 -4.23 7.95
CA SER A 696 -32.51 -3.09 8.14
C SER A 696 -32.70 -1.93 7.14
N GLU A 697 -33.54 -2.12 6.11
CA GLU A 697 -33.69 -1.19 4.98
C GLU A 697 -34.85 -0.18 5.17
N ARG A 698 -34.92 0.49 6.33
CA ARG A 698 -36.05 1.39 6.68
C ARG A 698 -36.35 2.48 5.64
N ILE A 699 -35.31 3.04 5.02
CA ILE A 699 -35.43 4.11 4.01
C ILE A 699 -36.05 3.56 2.73
N GLU A 700 -35.61 2.38 2.26
CA GLU A 700 -36.14 1.76 1.04
C GLU A 700 -37.59 1.32 1.23
N ILE A 701 -37.91 0.75 2.40
CA ILE A 701 -39.27 0.38 2.80
C ILE A 701 -40.18 1.63 2.87
N GLY A 702 -39.69 2.73 3.44
CA GLY A 702 -40.39 4.00 3.45
C GLY A 702 -40.65 4.56 2.05
N GLY A 703 -39.64 4.51 1.17
CA GLY A 703 -39.78 4.91 -0.23
C GLY A 703 -40.75 4.03 -1.02
N PHE A 704 -40.75 2.72 -0.79
CA PHE A 704 -41.70 1.79 -1.40
C PHE A 704 -43.15 2.10 -1.02
N LEU A 705 -43.40 2.38 0.27
CA LEU A 705 -44.72 2.79 0.76
C LEU A 705 -45.16 4.12 0.12
N LEU A 706 -44.30 5.15 0.11
CA LEU A 706 -44.63 6.45 -0.47
C LEU A 706 -44.93 6.39 -1.98
N ASN A 707 -44.28 5.48 -2.71
CA ASN A 707 -44.49 5.32 -4.15
C ASN A 707 -45.76 4.52 -4.50
N ASN A 708 -46.33 3.77 -3.56
CA ASN A 708 -47.46 2.87 -3.80
C ASN A 708 -48.71 3.22 -2.98
N PHE A 709 -48.58 4.05 -1.96
CA PHE A 709 -49.65 4.45 -1.05
C PHE A 709 -49.83 5.97 -1.10
N LYS A 710 -51.07 6.43 -1.31
CA LYS A 710 -51.41 7.85 -1.18
C LYS A 710 -51.67 8.20 0.29
N ASP A 711 -51.33 9.42 0.72
CA ASP A 711 -51.47 9.86 2.11
C ASP A 711 -52.90 9.68 2.67
N GLU A 712 -53.95 10.01 1.90
CA GLU A 712 -55.36 9.85 2.32
C GLU A 712 -55.72 8.38 2.61
N VAL A 713 -55.19 7.46 1.81
CA VAL A 713 -55.41 6.01 1.98
C VAL A 713 -54.60 5.54 3.20
N PHE A 714 -53.39 6.06 3.41
CA PHE A 714 -52.53 5.72 4.55
C PHE A 714 -53.15 6.16 5.88
N ILE A 715 -53.77 7.33 5.89
CA ILE A 715 -54.55 7.84 7.04
C ILE A 715 -55.73 6.91 7.32
N THR A 716 -56.46 6.49 6.29
CA THR A 716 -57.60 5.56 6.43
C THR A 716 -57.16 4.20 6.96
N ALA A 717 -56.04 3.66 6.45
CA ALA A 717 -55.43 2.43 6.94
C ALA A 717 -54.94 2.56 8.39
N ARG A 718 -54.39 3.70 8.80
CA ARG A 718 -53.89 3.95 10.17
C ARG A 718 -54.97 3.82 11.26
N VAL A 719 -56.24 4.07 10.90
CA VAL A 719 -57.40 3.92 11.79
C VAL A 719 -57.92 2.47 11.82
N SER A 720 -57.46 1.61 10.91
CA SER A 720 -57.85 0.19 10.89
C SER A 720 -57.07 -0.63 11.94
N ASP A 721 -57.69 -1.73 12.41
CA ASP A 721 -57.07 -2.64 13.37
C ASP A 721 -56.13 -3.66 12.71
N ASP A 722 -55.66 -3.37 11.49
CA ASP A 722 -54.77 -4.24 10.72
C ASP A 722 -53.43 -4.46 11.44
N ASP A 723 -53.07 -5.74 11.60
CA ASP A 723 -51.87 -6.22 12.30
C ASP A 723 -50.59 -6.02 11.46
N ASP A 724 -50.67 -6.11 10.13
CA ASP A 724 -49.54 -5.83 9.23
C ASP A 724 -49.13 -4.37 9.37
N LEU A 725 -50.11 -3.46 9.46
CA LEU A 725 -49.86 -2.04 9.66
C LEU A 725 -49.28 -1.73 11.05
N LYS A 726 -49.70 -2.44 12.11
CA LYS A 726 -49.09 -2.30 13.46
C LYS A 726 -47.59 -2.62 13.41
N LEU A 727 -47.22 -3.69 12.71
CA LEU A 727 -45.84 -4.12 12.55
C LEU A 727 -45.03 -3.09 11.75
N ILE A 728 -45.57 -2.59 10.64
CA ILE A 728 -44.93 -1.56 9.80
C ILE A 728 -44.71 -0.26 10.59
N LEU A 729 -45.71 0.22 11.33
CA LEU A 729 -45.59 1.46 12.12
C LEU A 729 -44.55 1.34 13.23
N ASN A 730 -44.52 0.21 13.93
CA ASN A 730 -43.53 -0.05 14.97
C ASN A 730 -42.11 -0.27 14.42
N TYR A 731 -42.01 -0.74 13.18
CA TYR A 731 -40.73 -0.90 12.50
C TYR A 731 -40.13 0.44 12.07
N LEU A 732 -40.95 1.33 11.50
CA LEU A 732 -40.50 2.66 11.05
C LEU A 732 -40.28 3.62 12.22
N LEU A 733 -41.12 3.54 13.27
CA LEU A 733 -41.10 4.41 14.44
C LEU A 733 -41.20 3.58 15.73
N GLN A 734 -40.32 3.84 16.70
CA GLN A 734 -40.36 3.13 17.98
C GLN A 734 -41.69 3.42 18.71
N LYS A 735 -42.48 2.37 18.99
CA LYS A 735 -43.86 2.45 19.50
C LYS A 735 -44.83 3.20 18.56
N GLY A 736 -44.57 3.20 17.25
CA GLY A 736 -45.41 3.84 16.24
C GLY A 736 -46.87 3.37 16.23
N SER A 737 -47.19 2.16 16.72
CA SER A 737 -48.59 1.71 16.84
C SER A 737 -49.42 2.52 17.84
N LEU A 738 -48.80 3.29 18.74
CA LEU A 738 -49.49 4.23 19.64
C LEU A 738 -50.03 5.46 18.87
N LEU A 739 -49.52 5.71 17.66
CA LEU A 739 -50.01 6.76 16.77
C LEU A 739 -51.35 6.37 16.11
N LYS A 740 -51.86 5.15 16.32
CA LYS A 740 -53.16 4.70 15.79
C LYS A 740 -54.36 5.45 16.41
N SER A 741 -54.22 6.02 17.61
CA SER A 741 -55.37 6.53 18.40
C SER A 741 -55.42 8.05 18.58
N SER A 742 -54.85 8.85 17.67
CA SER A 742 -54.97 10.31 17.77
C SER A 742 -55.30 10.94 16.43
N LEU A 743 -56.60 10.98 16.14
CA LEU A 743 -57.25 12.11 15.49
C LEU A 743 -58.49 12.46 16.33
#